data_AF-A0A3M4M9Q1-F1
#
_entry.id   AF-A0A3M4M9Q1-F1
#
_cell.length_a   1.000
_cell.length_b   1.000
_cell.length_c   1.000
_cell.angle_alpha   90.00
_cell.angle_beta   90.00
_cell.angle_gamma   90.00
#
_symmetry.space_group_name_H-M   'P 1'
#
loop_
_entity.id
_entity.type
_entity.pdbx_description
1 polymer ?
#
loop_
_entity_poly.entity_id
_entity_poly.type
_entity_poly.pdbx_seq_one_letter_code
_entity_poly.pdbx_strand_id
1 'polypeptide(L)'
;MTFSNDTPVTTASGDSRDALLTWLQQNPKTLGWDAIVVYNRGRANALLMQQYIKKLTAENYMTPIDGQITGPEGSKLNFFGIQLGLPVLSFENADIEHSKARVSQAITAGLAILKSEPVGGYKGIHSIMRPNGAAGPTLWMDVDLLDAPGEVSDAGVVQIDLKKMTDFNTDLFSDKVSIINAQEFFLERFQEKPELQVYTLGSLNKSADSTLTPKNFIIRTQAAPSATNRAAPNYGDGAVVLLVTLKGGTDGGAPTKNSDFKYLIPNDENGTKYSSAVLLSNRTLFGKLLLNHLISVLPGKTLTLRTPTDGDGNPGHVYLEYTQGAVTQPEYKFVSSGFFGDFIVTATCPLLTLNLEGALFKASNNTIDFMWTGKTLTNIIDYHNTRGEEEDFYSSDPLEFRVNLNVTSALHVDPENGLIEFEQVAINDNQIEIHTPVNHYYQNQFRFENDLRDVLKLNLFEFTNHITLPNIDTFLLRNLLFPDNNSMVLTDAHVPGDLAVFGNVDPSLTSFVITPDKAILNPGGSKTFTVEPAATVSWSVKGLPGDTLPVGTITDKGVYTAPTLAELQGHDAQQAIITASGTTARGLAASSSTLVSIVSQTVSLNPIFSVAGPSSTLQFTAGTVDDRPLKWTLKNPALGGKLEPTTGLSSTYTAPAQQPTGMFILDEIQVTDDQGNMGHADVLIINKILGGQVEVDLTDAANGKAQLRFMKEYDDGPRPIPSELLVWTLLSGTGSVDAKGMYTEPQEQLTGFAIVTCAYPREEYEGGPVSTSYGYTVLPLPLSQYPDMARAFQ
;
A
#
# COMPACT_ATOMS: atom_id res chain seq x y z
N MET A 1 12.19 -16.89 44.52
CA MET A 1 12.92 -16.45 43.31
C MET A 1 12.04 -15.41 42.65
N THR A 2 12.46 -14.15 42.74
CA THR A 2 11.78 -12.98 42.17
C THR A 2 11.95 -12.99 40.65
N PHE A 3 10.83 -13.03 39.92
CA PHE A 3 10.80 -12.79 38.48
C PHE A 3 11.20 -11.34 38.22
N SER A 4 12.30 -11.16 37.49
CA SER A 4 12.83 -9.85 37.11
C SER A 4 12.17 -9.40 35.82
N ASN A 5 11.42 -8.30 35.94
CA ASN A 5 11.12 -7.25 34.96
C ASN A 5 10.87 -7.65 33.49
N ASP A 6 9.60 -7.54 33.11
CA ASP A 6 9.17 -7.14 31.76
C ASP A 6 10.04 -5.99 31.26
N THR A 7 10.87 -6.30 30.28
CA THR A 7 11.47 -5.28 29.43
C THR A 7 10.41 -4.96 28.38
N PRO A 8 9.95 -3.71 28.21
CA PRO A 8 9.09 -3.38 27.10
C PRO A 8 9.89 -3.72 25.83
N VAL A 9 9.31 -4.56 24.96
CA VAL A 9 9.88 -4.82 23.64
C VAL A 9 10.00 -3.46 22.95
N THR A 10 11.23 -3.00 22.77
CA THR A 10 11.57 -1.75 22.09
C THR A 10 11.09 -1.83 20.65
N THR A 11 9.88 -1.34 20.40
CA THR A 11 9.23 -1.28 19.09
C THR A 11 9.46 0.10 18.50
N ALA A 12 10.65 0.31 17.95
CA ALA A 12 10.89 1.42 17.03
C ALA A 12 11.85 0.94 15.94
N SER A 13 11.36 0.04 15.08
CA SER A 13 12.10 -0.35 13.87
C SER A 13 11.90 0.74 12.80
N GLY A 14 12.85 1.67 12.69
CA GLY A 14 12.91 2.67 11.62
C GLY A 14 13.56 3.98 12.04
N ASP A 15 14.01 4.77 11.06
CA ASP A 15 14.61 6.08 11.31
C ASP A 15 13.51 7.14 11.57
N SER A 16 13.72 8.00 12.57
CA SER A 16 12.89 9.20 12.76
C SER A 16 13.22 10.26 11.69
N ARG A 17 12.36 11.27 11.58
CA ARG A 17 12.56 12.40 10.66
C ARG A 17 13.92 13.04 10.91
N ASP A 18 14.25 13.35 12.16
CA ASP A 18 15.50 14.02 12.50
C ASP A 18 16.74 13.14 12.21
N ALA A 19 16.62 11.82 12.33
CA ALA A 19 17.67 10.88 11.96
C ALA A 19 17.88 10.84 10.42
N LEU A 20 16.80 10.87 9.65
CA LEU A 20 16.87 10.97 8.19
C LEU A 20 17.46 12.31 7.74
N LEU A 21 17.05 13.43 8.35
CA LEU A 21 17.62 14.76 8.06
C LEU A 21 19.12 14.80 8.34
N THR A 22 19.58 14.21 9.43
CA THR A 22 21.02 14.13 9.77
C THR A 22 21.79 13.33 8.71
N TRP A 23 21.21 12.24 8.19
CA TRP A 23 21.82 11.47 7.11
C TRP A 23 21.85 12.24 5.78
N LEU A 24 20.79 13.00 5.48
CA LEU A 24 20.70 13.84 4.28
C LEU A 24 21.68 15.04 4.28
N GLN A 25 22.19 15.46 5.44
CA GLN A 25 23.18 16.53 5.56
C GLN A 25 24.61 16.11 5.16
N GLN A 26 24.89 14.80 5.12
CA GLN A 26 26.24 14.30 4.92
C GLN A 26 26.73 14.50 3.48
N ASN A 27 25.90 14.11 2.52
CA ASN A 27 26.16 14.20 1.09
C ASN A 27 24.83 14.04 0.33
N PRO A 28 24.76 14.40 -0.96
CA PRO A 28 23.56 14.20 -1.77
C PRO A 28 23.11 12.74 -1.77
N LYS A 29 21.84 12.47 -1.47
CA LYS A 29 21.28 11.10 -1.36
C LYS A 29 20.30 10.74 -2.48
N THR A 30 20.12 11.63 -3.44
CA THR A 30 19.27 11.42 -4.61
C THR A 30 19.89 10.49 -5.67
N LEU A 31 21.11 10.00 -5.47
CA LEU A 31 21.83 9.11 -6.42
C LEU A 31 21.91 9.67 -7.86
N GLY A 32 21.91 11.00 -7.98
CA GLY A 32 21.97 11.69 -9.27
C GLY A 32 20.61 11.91 -9.96
N TRP A 33 19.51 11.38 -9.41
CA TRP A 33 18.15 11.67 -9.88
C TRP A 33 17.74 13.10 -9.51
N ASP A 34 16.77 13.66 -10.25
CA ASP A 34 16.27 15.00 -9.99
C ASP A 34 15.33 15.03 -8.78
N ALA A 35 14.55 13.97 -8.60
CA ALA A 35 13.70 13.76 -7.44
C ALA A 35 13.53 12.26 -7.09
N ILE A 36 13.20 11.98 -5.83
CA ILE A 36 12.74 10.67 -5.36
C ILE A 36 11.40 10.85 -4.66
N VAL A 37 10.43 10.00 -4.96
CA VAL A 37 9.08 10.03 -4.38
C VAL A 37 8.75 8.67 -3.79
N VAL A 38 8.27 8.62 -2.56
CA VAL A 38 8.04 7.37 -1.82
C VAL A 38 6.62 7.32 -1.25
N TYR A 39 5.94 6.18 -1.40
CA TYR A 39 4.61 5.93 -0.86
C TYR A 39 4.58 4.61 -0.09
N ASN A 40 4.01 4.60 1.11
CA ASN A 40 3.93 3.38 1.91
C ASN A 40 2.90 2.36 1.37
N ARG A 41 2.89 1.15 1.94
CA ARG A 41 1.95 0.07 1.65
C ARG A 41 0.49 0.49 1.69
N GLY A 42 0.09 1.24 2.73
CA GLY A 42 -1.28 1.73 2.87
C GLY A 42 -1.73 2.57 1.67
N ARG A 43 -0.86 3.46 1.18
CA ARG A 43 -1.15 4.29 0.01
C ARG A 43 -1.19 3.48 -1.29
N ALA A 44 -0.24 2.57 -1.49
CA ALA A 44 -0.25 1.68 -2.65
C ALA A 44 -1.54 0.82 -2.70
N ASN A 45 -1.98 0.30 -1.56
CA ASN A 45 -3.21 -0.52 -1.46
C ASN A 45 -4.49 0.29 -1.59
N ALA A 46 -4.53 1.53 -1.08
CA ALA A 46 -5.67 2.42 -1.30
C ALA A 46 -5.89 2.69 -2.80
N LEU A 47 -4.81 2.83 -3.56
CA LEU A 47 -4.87 3.02 -5.00
C LEU A 47 -5.34 1.77 -5.75
N LEU A 48 -4.82 0.60 -5.36
CA LEU A 48 -5.28 -0.68 -5.89
C LEU A 48 -6.78 -0.90 -5.65
N MET A 49 -7.26 -0.52 -4.47
CA MET A 49 -8.68 -0.58 -4.13
C MET A 49 -9.55 0.28 -5.05
N GLN A 50 -9.15 1.54 -5.27
CA GLN A 50 -9.89 2.43 -6.17
C GLN A 50 -9.97 1.87 -7.59
N GLN A 51 -8.86 1.32 -8.10
CA GLN A 51 -8.84 0.71 -9.42
C GLN A 51 -9.62 -0.57 -9.51
N TYR A 52 -9.55 -1.42 -8.49
CA TYR A 52 -10.33 -2.64 -8.42
C TYR A 52 -11.83 -2.30 -8.48
N ILE A 53 -12.29 -1.31 -7.71
CA ILE A 53 -13.68 -0.86 -7.76
C ILE A 53 -14.03 -0.22 -9.12
N LYS A 54 -13.13 0.58 -9.71
CA LYS A 54 -13.32 1.14 -11.06
C LYS A 54 -13.45 0.04 -12.12
N LYS A 55 -12.67 -1.03 -12.01
CA LYS A 55 -12.73 -2.21 -12.86
C LYS A 55 -14.02 -2.98 -12.68
N LEU A 56 -14.42 -3.25 -11.43
CA LEU A 56 -15.70 -3.89 -11.10
C LEU A 56 -16.86 -3.11 -11.71
N THR A 57 -16.92 -1.80 -11.48
CA THR A 57 -18.01 -0.94 -11.99
C THR A 57 -18.03 -0.78 -13.51
N ALA A 58 -16.90 -1.00 -14.19
CA ALA A 58 -16.78 -1.01 -15.65
C ALA A 58 -16.93 -2.41 -16.28
N GLU A 59 -17.35 -3.41 -15.51
CA GLU A 59 -17.45 -4.82 -15.93
C GLU A 59 -16.13 -5.41 -16.46
N ASN A 60 -15.00 -4.86 -16.01
CA ASN A 60 -13.64 -5.21 -16.45
C ASN A 60 -12.88 -5.92 -15.32
N TYR A 61 -13.43 -7.02 -14.80
CA TYR A 61 -12.91 -7.77 -13.65
C TYR A 61 -12.90 -9.27 -13.93
N MET A 62 -12.11 -10.03 -13.14
CA MET A 62 -12.12 -11.49 -13.19
C MET A 62 -13.48 -12.01 -12.71
N THR A 63 -14.28 -12.52 -13.64
CA THR A 63 -15.54 -13.20 -13.32
C THR A 63 -15.29 -14.42 -12.44
N PRO A 64 -16.31 -14.93 -11.72
CA PRO A 64 -16.18 -16.16 -10.95
C PRO A 64 -15.53 -17.27 -11.78
N ILE A 65 -14.56 -17.97 -11.18
CA ILE A 65 -13.73 -18.96 -11.85
C ILE A 65 -14.37 -20.35 -11.68
N ASP A 66 -14.75 -20.95 -12.79
CA ASP A 66 -15.24 -22.32 -12.88
C ASP A 66 -14.24 -23.21 -13.64
N GLY A 67 -14.19 -24.50 -13.32
CA GLY A 67 -13.36 -25.43 -14.08
C GLY A 67 -13.07 -26.75 -13.38
N GLN A 68 -12.20 -27.54 -13.99
CA GLN A 68 -11.70 -28.80 -13.44
C GLN A 68 -10.23 -28.96 -13.83
N ILE A 69 -9.45 -29.60 -12.95
CA ILE A 69 -8.14 -30.15 -13.28
C ILE A 69 -8.06 -31.60 -12.81
N THR A 70 -7.44 -32.46 -13.61
CA THR A 70 -7.22 -33.88 -13.27
C THR A 70 -5.81 -34.05 -12.74
N GLY A 71 -5.71 -34.51 -11.50
CA GLY A 71 -4.44 -34.83 -10.86
C GLY A 71 -3.93 -36.24 -11.18
N PRO A 72 -2.79 -36.62 -10.58
CA PRO A 72 -2.27 -37.99 -10.63
C PRO A 72 -3.31 -39.02 -10.17
N GLU A 73 -3.20 -40.24 -10.69
CA GLU A 73 -4.05 -41.39 -10.33
C GLU A 73 -5.56 -41.16 -10.58
N GLY A 74 -5.90 -40.16 -11.39
CA GLY A 74 -7.27 -39.86 -11.80
C GLY A 74 -8.12 -39.20 -10.71
N SER A 75 -7.48 -38.53 -9.75
CA SER A 75 -8.10 -37.53 -8.87
C SER A 75 -8.55 -36.32 -9.70
N LYS A 76 -9.63 -35.65 -9.29
CA LYS A 76 -10.18 -34.48 -9.98
C LYS A 76 -10.48 -33.38 -8.96
N LEU A 77 -9.96 -32.19 -9.21
CA LEU A 77 -10.35 -30.96 -8.52
C LEU A 77 -11.34 -30.20 -9.37
N ASN A 78 -12.50 -29.91 -8.80
CA ASN A 78 -13.55 -29.13 -9.44
C ASN A 78 -13.71 -27.81 -8.71
N PHE A 79 -13.76 -26.72 -9.46
CA PHE A 79 -13.97 -25.37 -8.95
C PHE A 79 -15.27 -24.83 -9.53
N PHE A 80 -16.09 -24.24 -8.67
CA PHE A 80 -17.35 -23.64 -9.05
C PHE A 80 -17.48 -22.24 -8.45
N GLY A 81 -17.64 -21.24 -9.32
CA GLY A 81 -17.89 -19.86 -8.94
C GLY A 81 -16.87 -19.27 -7.97
N ILE A 82 -15.58 -19.61 -8.11
CA ILE A 82 -14.53 -19.09 -7.21
C ILE A 82 -14.37 -17.59 -7.43
N GLN A 83 -14.63 -16.80 -6.38
CA GLN A 83 -14.55 -15.33 -6.42
C GLN A 83 -13.32 -14.82 -5.67
N LEU A 84 -12.51 -14.00 -6.35
CA LEU A 84 -11.32 -13.38 -5.78
C LEU A 84 -11.64 -11.97 -5.27
N GLY A 85 -11.18 -11.68 -4.06
CA GLY A 85 -11.28 -10.36 -3.45
C GLY A 85 -10.25 -9.37 -3.98
N LEU A 86 -10.22 -8.19 -3.37
CA LEU A 86 -9.27 -7.12 -3.67
C LEU A 86 -7.82 -7.63 -3.56
N PRO A 87 -6.97 -7.45 -4.59
CA PRO A 87 -5.52 -7.64 -4.44
C PRO A 87 -4.91 -6.65 -3.45
N VAL A 88 -4.11 -7.20 -2.54
CA VAL A 88 -3.38 -6.44 -1.51
C VAL A 88 -1.88 -6.67 -1.69
N LEU A 89 -1.12 -5.58 -1.77
CA LEU A 89 0.34 -5.59 -1.78
C LEU A 89 0.90 -5.72 -0.37
N SER A 90 1.99 -6.47 -0.28
CA SER A 90 2.90 -6.49 0.86
C SER A 90 4.35 -6.60 0.38
N PHE A 91 5.29 -6.21 1.24
CA PHE A 91 6.68 -5.95 0.90
C PHE A 91 7.66 -6.85 1.66
N GLU A 92 7.21 -7.99 2.20
CA GLU A 92 8.08 -8.92 2.93
C GLU A 92 9.19 -9.54 2.07
N ASN A 93 8.97 -9.60 0.75
CA ASN A 93 9.89 -10.10 -0.26
C ASN A 93 10.49 -8.96 -1.10
N ALA A 94 10.34 -7.71 -0.65
CA ALA A 94 10.68 -6.56 -1.47
C ALA A 94 12.17 -6.47 -1.77
N ASP A 95 12.45 -6.07 -3.01
CA ASP A 95 13.82 -5.93 -3.51
C ASP A 95 14.03 -4.54 -4.11
N ILE A 96 14.95 -3.77 -3.52
CA ILE A 96 15.31 -2.44 -4.00
C ILE A 96 16.04 -2.48 -5.36
N GLU A 97 16.49 -3.65 -5.81
CA GLU A 97 17.16 -3.83 -7.12
C GLU A 97 16.18 -4.25 -8.22
N HIS A 98 15.14 -5.02 -7.86
CA HIS A 98 14.26 -5.72 -8.80
C HIS A 98 12.77 -5.39 -8.66
N SER A 99 12.39 -4.50 -7.75
CA SER A 99 11.01 -4.00 -7.61
C SER A 99 9.98 -5.07 -7.22
N LYS A 100 10.42 -6.10 -6.48
CA LYS A 100 9.54 -7.20 -6.05
C LYS A 100 8.53 -6.77 -4.99
N ALA A 101 7.31 -7.29 -5.09
CA ALA A 101 6.32 -7.24 -4.03
C ALA A 101 5.51 -8.55 -4.03
N ARG A 102 4.79 -8.81 -2.94
CA ARG A 102 3.79 -9.87 -2.90
C ARG A 102 2.41 -9.28 -3.11
N VAL A 103 1.61 -9.94 -3.95
CA VAL A 103 0.18 -9.71 -4.09
C VAL A 103 -0.57 -10.87 -3.48
N SER A 104 -1.50 -10.57 -2.57
CA SER A 104 -2.40 -11.53 -1.94
C SER A 104 -3.85 -11.22 -2.31
N GLN A 105 -4.61 -12.24 -2.67
CA GLN A 105 -6.04 -12.16 -2.99
C GLN A 105 -6.81 -13.23 -2.22
N ALA A 106 -7.66 -12.80 -1.30
CA ALA A 106 -8.53 -13.71 -0.57
C ALA A 106 -9.55 -14.36 -1.52
N ILE A 107 -9.83 -15.64 -1.33
CA ILE A 107 -10.95 -16.33 -1.98
C ILE A 107 -12.19 -16.06 -1.13
N THR A 108 -13.10 -15.26 -1.67
CA THR A 108 -14.21 -14.68 -0.92
C THR A 108 -15.53 -15.43 -1.07
N ALA A 109 -15.64 -16.27 -2.10
CA ALA A 109 -16.78 -17.16 -2.31
C ALA A 109 -16.40 -18.29 -3.28
N GLY A 110 -17.31 -19.27 -3.37
CA GLY A 110 -17.25 -20.39 -4.32
C GLY A 110 -17.10 -21.74 -3.64
N LEU A 111 -16.97 -22.77 -4.46
CA LEU A 111 -16.92 -24.16 -4.03
C LEU A 111 -15.77 -24.88 -4.73
N ALA A 112 -14.93 -25.56 -3.96
CA ALA A 112 -13.93 -26.48 -4.50
C ALA A 112 -14.18 -27.90 -3.98
N ILE A 113 -14.20 -28.88 -4.89
CA ILE A 113 -14.49 -30.28 -4.58
C ILE A 113 -13.34 -31.14 -5.07
N LEU A 114 -12.75 -31.90 -4.15
CA LEU A 114 -11.79 -32.94 -4.46
C LEU A 114 -12.52 -34.28 -4.58
N LYS A 115 -12.49 -34.86 -5.79
CA LYS A 115 -12.91 -36.24 -6.06
C LYS A 115 -11.66 -37.10 -6.20
N SER A 116 -11.53 -38.13 -5.38
CA SER A 116 -10.41 -39.07 -5.41
C SER A 116 -10.87 -40.47 -5.02
N GLU A 117 -9.94 -41.43 -4.96
CA GLU A 117 -10.16 -42.73 -4.37
C GLU A 117 -9.92 -42.60 -2.85
N PRO A 118 -10.98 -42.49 -2.01
CA PRO A 118 -10.85 -42.04 -0.63
C PRO A 118 -10.12 -43.07 0.24
N VAL A 119 -10.60 -44.33 0.17
CA VAL A 119 -10.08 -45.57 0.75
C VAL A 119 -10.93 -46.71 0.15
N GLY A 120 -10.33 -47.81 -0.32
CA GLY A 120 -11.09 -49.00 -0.76
C GLY A 120 -11.51 -49.04 -2.24
N GLY A 121 -10.94 -48.20 -3.10
CA GLY A 121 -10.90 -48.41 -4.56
C GLY A 121 -12.03 -47.82 -5.41
N TYR A 122 -13.01 -47.11 -4.83
CA TYR A 122 -14.07 -46.43 -5.59
C TYR A 122 -13.91 -44.91 -5.52
N LYS A 123 -14.16 -44.22 -6.65
CA LYS A 123 -14.05 -42.75 -6.73
C LYS A 123 -15.26 -42.07 -6.10
N GLY A 124 -15.04 -41.14 -5.19
CA GLY A 124 -16.08 -40.38 -4.52
C GLY A 124 -15.62 -38.97 -4.13
N ILE A 125 -16.55 -38.12 -3.69
CA ILE A 125 -16.19 -36.82 -3.14
C ILE A 125 -15.43 -37.04 -1.83
N HIS A 126 -14.15 -36.66 -1.83
CA HIS A 126 -13.24 -36.85 -0.73
C HIS A 126 -13.15 -35.62 0.16
N SER A 127 -13.21 -34.42 -0.41
CA SER A 127 -13.18 -33.18 0.37
C SER A 127 -13.97 -32.06 -0.31
N ILE A 128 -14.58 -31.19 0.50
CA ILE A 128 -15.29 -29.99 0.05
C ILE A 128 -14.72 -28.79 0.79
N MET A 129 -14.26 -27.81 0.03
CA MET A 129 -13.82 -26.52 0.52
C MET A 129 -14.84 -25.49 0.07
N ARG A 130 -15.24 -24.63 1.00
CA ARG A 130 -16.24 -23.59 0.77
C ARG A 130 -15.74 -22.27 1.34
N PRO A 131 -14.75 -21.65 0.67
CA PRO A 131 -14.18 -20.40 1.13
C PRO A 131 -15.27 -19.33 1.25
N ASN A 132 -15.17 -18.51 2.29
CA ASN A 132 -16.04 -17.35 2.50
C ASN A 132 -15.20 -16.10 2.80
N GLY A 133 -15.80 -14.93 2.62
CA GLY A 133 -15.11 -13.65 2.78
C GLY A 133 -14.69 -13.32 4.22
N ALA A 134 -15.03 -14.13 5.23
CA ALA A 134 -14.76 -13.84 6.63
C ALA A 134 -13.27 -14.01 6.98
N ALA A 135 -12.70 -15.15 6.61
CA ALA A 135 -11.27 -15.45 6.74
C ALA A 135 -10.91 -16.65 5.86
N GLY A 136 -11.20 -16.51 4.56
CA GLY A 136 -11.00 -17.57 3.58
C GLY A 136 -9.54 -17.79 3.21
N PRO A 137 -9.23 -18.93 2.57
CA PRO A 137 -7.94 -19.15 1.95
C PRO A 137 -7.59 -18.05 0.95
N THR A 138 -6.31 -17.84 0.76
CA THR A 138 -5.73 -16.78 -0.05
C THR A 138 -4.94 -17.37 -1.22
N LEU A 139 -4.98 -16.69 -2.36
CA LEU A 139 -4.01 -16.84 -3.43
C LEU A 139 -2.92 -15.81 -3.22
N TRP A 140 -1.66 -16.20 -3.26
CA TRP A 140 -0.56 -15.24 -3.25
C TRP A 140 0.45 -15.52 -4.34
N MET A 141 1.07 -14.44 -4.82
CA MET A 141 2.01 -14.44 -5.93
C MET A 141 3.01 -13.31 -5.77
N ASP A 142 4.22 -13.53 -6.23
CA ASP A 142 5.27 -12.52 -6.26
C ASP A 142 5.24 -11.81 -7.61
N VAL A 143 5.35 -10.49 -7.61
CA VAL A 143 5.26 -9.66 -8.82
C VAL A 143 6.39 -8.64 -8.84
N ASP A 144 6.90 -8.36 -10.04
CA ASP A 144 7.78 -7.23 -10.26
C ASP A 144 6.93 -6.01 -10.62
N LEU A 145 7.08 -4.91 -9.90
CA LEU A 145 6.52 -3.63 -10.32
C LEU A 145 7.35 -3.12 -11.50
N LEU A 146 6.74 -3.07 -12.68
CA LEU A 146 7.42 -2.69 -13.92
C LEU A 146 7.02 -1.28 -14.35
N ASP A 147 8.00 -0.56 -14.90
CA ASP A 147 7.75 0.56 -15.79
C ASP A 147 7.19 -0.04 -17.09
N ALA A 148 5.94 0.26 -17.46
CA ALA A 148 5.34 -0.32 -18.66
C ALA A 148 6.07 0.20 -19.91
N PRO A 149 6.68 -0.67 -20.76
CA PRO A 149 7.26 -0.23 -22.02
C PRO A 149 6.13 0.02 -23.04
N GLY A 150 5.87 1.29 -23.34
CA GLY A 150 5.01 1.71 -24.45
C GLY A 150 5.81 2.50 -25.49
N GLU A 151 5.41 2.41 -26.76
CA GLU A 151 5.93 3.29 -27.81
C GLU A 151 5.67 4.78 -27.44
N VAL A 152 6.43 5.67 -28.06
CA VAL A 152 6.80 7.05 -27.64
C VAL A 152 5.63 8.00 -27.28
N SER A 153 4.36 7.58 -27.43
CA SER A 153 3.17 8.28 -26.93
C SER A 153 2.83 8.03 -25.45
N ASP A 154 3.14 6.85 -24.89
CA ASP A 154 2.64 6.37 -23.58
C ASP A 154 3.73 6.19 -22.51
N ALA A 155 4.85 6.90 -22.62
CA ALA A 155 5.83 6.97 -21.54
C ALA A 155 5.17 7.52 -20.26
N GLY A 156 5.20 6.73 -19.17
CA GLY A 156 4.89 7.22 -17.82
C GLY A 156 3.76 6.54 -17.05
N VAL A 157 3.32 5.33 -17.41
CA VAL A 157 2.27 4.60 -16.69
C VAL A 157 2.88 3.54 -15.77
N VAL A 158 2.57 3.57 -14.48
CA VAL A 158 2.98 2.54 -13.52
C VAL A 158 1.97 1.42 -13.52
N GLN A 159 2.42 0.18 -13.69
CA GLN A 159 1.53 -0.98 -13.72
C GLN A 159 2.05 -2.14 -12.87
N ILE A 160 1.11 -2.82 -12.21
CA ILE A 160 1.31 -4.18 -11.74
C ILE A 160 0.73 -5.10 -12.80
N ASP A 161 1.58 -5.93 -13.38
CA ASP A 161 1.18 -6.93 -14.38
C ASP A 161 1.28 -8.33 -13.78
N LEU A 162 0.15 -8.87 -13.31
CA LEU A 162 0.14 -10.20 -12.69
C LEU A 162 0.48 -11.33 -13.70
N LYS A 163 0.54 -11.07 -15.01
CA LYS A 163 0.97 -12.07 -16.00
C LYS A 163 2.39 -12.57 -15.77
N LYS A 164 3.25 -11.72 -15.22
CA LYS A 164 4.67 -12.01 -14.96
C LYS A 164 4.90 -12.54 -13.55
N MET A 165 3.83 -12.96 -12.88
CA MET A 165 3.93 -13.44 -11.52
C MET A 165 4.82 -14.67 -11.38
N THR A 166 5.52 -14.76 -10.25
CA THR A 166 6.27 -15.94 -9.81
C THR A 166 5.73 -16.42 -8.47
N ASP A 167 6.16 -17.61 -8.04
CA ASP A 167 5.88 -18.13 -6.70
C ASP A 167 4.38 -18.19 -6.34
N PHE A 168 3.52 -18.42 -7.35
CA PHE A 168 2.07 -18.56 -7.19
C PHE A 168 1.73 -19.73 -6.27
N ASN A 169 0.90 -19.50 -5.24
CA ASN A 169 0.53 -20.52 -4.28
C ASN A 169 -0.82 -20.21 -3.58
N THR A 170 -1.33 -21.18 -2.83
CA THR A 170 -2.59 -21.09 -2.09
C THR A 170 -2.61 -22.01 -0.87
N ASP A 171 -3.36 -21.62 0.15
CA ASP A 171 -3.72 -22.43 1.32
C ASP A 171 -5.16 -22.99 1.24
N LEU A 172 -5.80 -22.95 0.06
CA LEU A 172 -7.13 -23.55 -0.17
C LEU A 172 -7.13 -25.06 0.12
N PHE A 173 -5.98 -25.72 -0.03
CA PHE A 173 -5.80 -27.13 0.25
C PHE A 173 -4.62 -27.33 1.20
N SER A 174 -4.65 -28.41 1.99
CA SER A 174 -3.55 -28.76 2.89
C SER A 174 -2.61 -29.82 2.34
N ASP A 175 -3.06 -30.62 1.36
CA ASP A 175 -2.25 -31.68 0.76
C ASP A 175 -1.46 -31.17 -0.46
N LYS A 176 -0.23 -31.66 -0.60
CA LYS A 176 0.71 -31.16 -1.61
C LYS A 176 0.21 -31.38 -3.05
N VAL A 177 -0.50 -32.47 -3.33
CA VAL A 177 -0.94 -32.79 -4.68
C VAL A 177 -2.04 -31.84 -5.12
N SER A 178 -3.04 -31.61 -4.26
CA SER A 178 -4.11 -30.67 -4.55
C SER A 178 -3.61 -29.23 -4.62
N ILE A 179 -2.64 -28.85 -3.78
CA ILE A 179 -1.99 -27.53 -3.89
C ILE A 179 -1.35 -27.36 -5.28
N ILE A 180 -0.56 -28.33 -5.76
CA ILE A 180 0.08 -28.26 -7.09
C ILE A 180 -0.97 -28.16 -8.20
N ASN A 181 -2.02 -28.99 -8.15
CA ASN A 181 -3.09 -28.95 -9.15
C ASN A 181 -3.86 -27.62 -9.11
N ALA A 182 -4.12 -27.07 -7.93
CA ALA A 182 -4.77 -25.77 -7.78
C ALA A 182 -3.88 -24.64 -8.33
N GLN A 183 -2.57 -24.68 -8.08
CA GLN A 183 -1.60 -23.75 -8.66
C GLN A 183 -1.66 -23.76 -10.19
N GLU A 184 -1.57 -24.94 -10.79
CA GLU A 184 -1.64 -25.10 -12.25
C GLU A 184 -2.98 -24.59 -12.81
N PHE A 185 -4.10 -24.95 -12.17
CA PHE A 185 -5.42 -24.50 -12.57
C PHE A 185 -5.58 -22.97 -12.55
N PHE A 186 -5.25 -22.32 -11.43
CA PHE A 186 -5.40 -20.88 -11.33
C PHE A 186 -4.41 -20.14 -12.24
N LEU A 187 -3.19 -20.65 -12.40
CA LEU A 187 -2.23 -20.07 -13.34
C LEU A 187 -2.76 -20.08 -14.78
N GLU A 188 -3.35 -21.18 -15.24
CA GLU A 188 -3.96 -21.28 -16.57
C GLU A 188 -5.11 -20.26 -16.71
N ARG A 189 -6.03 -20.20 -15.73
CA ARG A 189 -7.15 -19.25 -15.75
C ARG A 189 -6.69 -17.79 -15.76
N PHE A 190 -5.60 -17.48 -15.05
CA PHE A 190 -5.02 -16.14 -15.07
C PHE A 190 -4.41 -15.83 -16.45
N GLN A 191 -3.83 -16.80 -17.15
CA GLN A 191 -3.27 -16.57 -18.48
C GLN A 191 -4.33 -16.35 -19.58
N GLU A 192 -5.58 -16.76 -19.37
CA GLU A 192 -6.67 -16.60 -20.35
C GLU A 192 -7.17 -15.16 -20.51
N LYS A 193 -7.09 -14.36 -19.43
CA LYS A 193 -7.58 -12.96 -19.38
C LYS A 193 -6.51 -11.99 -18.87
N PRO A 194 -5.38 -11.89 -19.58
CA PRO A 194 -4.22 -11.11 -19.12
C PRO A 194 -4.57 -9.63 -18.90
N GLU A 195 -5.44 -9.04 -19.71
CA GLU A 195 -5.86 -7.64 -19.62
C GLU A 195 -6.57 -7.29 -18.29
N LEU A 196 -7.28 -8.25 -17.69
CA LEU A 196 -8.02 -8.05 -16.43
C LEU A 196 -7.07 -7.94 -15.23
N GLN A 197 -5.83 -8.40 -15.39
CA GLN A 197 -4.81 -8.52 -14.34
C GLN A 197 -3.80 -7.38 -14.31
N VAL A 198 -3.98 -6.33 -15.13
CA VAL A 198 -3.10 -5.16 -15.14
C VAL A 198 -3.70 -4.05 -14.28
N TYR A 199 -3.04 -3.67 -13.19
CA TYR A 199 -3.47 -2.55 -12.33
C TYR A 199 -2.53 -1.36 -12.53
N THR A 200 -3.08 -0.23 -12.98
CA THR A 200 -2.35 1.01 -13.28
C THR A 200 -2.18 1.91 -12.07
N LEU A 201 -1.11 1.77 -11.29
CA LEU A 201 -0.84 2.61 -10.12
C LEU A 201 -0.54 4.09 -10.43
N GLY A 202 -0.56 4.56 -11.68
CA GLY A 202 -0.27 5.98 -11.93
C GLY A 202 0.01 6.27 -13.39
N SER A 203 -0.07 7.55 -13.76
CA SER A 203 0.30 8.04 -15.08
C SER A 203 0.92 9.43 -14.97
N LEU A 204 1.98 9.70 -15.74
CA LEU A 204 2.54 11.05 -15.87
C LEU A 204 1.51 12.01 -16.42
N ASN A 205 1.11 12.99 -15.59
CA ASN A 205 0.29 14.08 -16.05
C ASN A 205 1.14 15.05 -16.90
N LYS A 206 0.86 15.13 -18.20
CA LYS A 206 1.53 16.02 -19.16
C LYS A 206 0.89 17.41 -19.26
N SER A 207 -0.18 17.69 -18.49
CA SER A 207 -1.04 18.85 -18.71
C SER A 207 -0.60 20.16 -18.02
N ALA A 208 0.53 20.17 -17.30
CA ALA A 208 1.03 21.37 -16.63
C ALA A 208 2.46 21.66 -17.08
N ASP A 209 2.68 22.82 -17.71
CA ASP A 209 4.01 23.31 -18.07
C ASP A 209 4.65 23.90 -16.80
N SER A 210 5.20 23.03 -15.94
CA SER A 210 5.92 23.44 -14.73
C SER A 210 7.40 23.11 -14.82
N THR A 211 8.23 23.85 -14.07
CA THR A 211 9.67 23.56 -13.97
C THR A 211 9.96 22.17 -13.40
N LEU A 212 9.04 21.58 -12.65
CA LEU A 212 9.13 20.23 -12.07
C LEU A 212 8.35 19.18 -12.87
N THR A 213 8.12 19.40 -14.17
CA THR A 213 7.50 18.39 -15.04
C THR A 213 8.38 17.14 -15.17
N PRO A 214 7.90 15.95 -14.77
CA PRO A 214 8.62 14.70 -14.94
C PRO A 214 8.79 14.33 -16.41
N LYS A 215 9.94 13.74 -16.77
CA LYS A 215 10.26 13.23 -18.10
C LYS A 215 10.33 11.70 -18.11
N ASN A 216 10.95 11.13 -17.08
CA ASN A 216 11.17 9.70 -16.93
C ASN A 216 11.14 9.36 -15.43
N PHE A 217 10.86 8.11 -15.09
CA PHE A 217 11.09 7.58 -13.76
C PHE A 217 11.37 6.07 -13.83
N ILE A 218 11.94 5.53 -12.77
CA ILE A 218 11.96 4.09 -12.51
C ILE A 218 11.32 3.78 -11.16
N ILE A 219 10.69 2.61 -11.06
CA ILE A 219 10.08 2.14 -9.81
C ILE A 219 11.03 1.18 -9.10
N ARG A 220 11.06 1.24 -7.77
CA ARG A 220 11.63 0.25 -6.84
C ARG A 220 10.68 -0.01 -5.68
N THR A 221 10.96 -1.08 -4.96
CA THR A 221 10.22 -1.49 -3.76
C THR A 221 11.17 -1.67 -2.60
N GLN A 222 10.76 -1.31 -1.40
CA GLN A 222 11.58 -1.45 -0.21
C GLN A 222 10.73 -1.96 0.96
N ALA A 223 11.19 -3.00 1.64
CA ALA A 223 10.60 -3.41 2.91
C ALA A 223 10.84 -2.31 3.96
N ALA A 224 9.84 -2.04 4.80
CA ALA A 224 10.06 -1.19 5.95
C ALA A 224 11.04 -1.88 6.92
N PRO A 225 11.78 -1.12 7.75
CA PRO A 225 12.69 -1.71 8.72
C PRO A 225 12.00 -2.77 9.58
N SER A 226 12.62 -3.95 9.71
CA SER A 226 12.09 -5.15 10.39
C SER A 226 10.86 -5.83 9.78
N ALA A 227 10.24 -5.28 8.74
CA ALA A 227 9.01 -5.81 8.15
C ALA A 227 9.16 -7.14 7.37
N THR A 228 10.39 -7.63 7.19
CA THR A 228 10.67 -8.96 6.62
C THR A 228 10.58 -10.08 7.67
N ASN A 229 10.58 -9.74 8.96
CA ASN A 229 10.43 -10.71 10.04
C ASN A 229 8.94 -11.01 10.26
N ARG A 230 8.53 -12.26 10.07
CA ARG A 230 7.15 -12.73 10.27
C ARG A 230 6.60 -12.49 11.68
N ALA A 231 7.46 -12.38 12.69
CA ALA A 231 7.05 -12.12 14.07
C ALA A 231 6.91 -10.61 14.39
N ALA A 232 7.27 -9.72 13.46
CA ALA A 232 7.19 -8.28 13.68
C ALA A 232 5.75 -7.77 13.48
N PRO A 233 5.25 -6.83 14.30
CA PRO A 233 3.90 -6.26 14.12
C PRO A 233 3.69 -5.57 12.76
N ASN A 234 4.76 -5.05 12.16
CA ASN A 234 4.77 -4.40 10.85
C ASN A 234 5.11 -5.38 9.71
N TYR A 235 4.94 -6.68 9.89
CA TYR A 235 5.26 -7.66 8.84
C TYR A 235 4.54 -7.33 7.53
N GLY A 236 5.32 -7.34 6.44
CA GLY A 236 4.85 -6.99 5.11
C GLY A 236 4.70 -5.48 4.84
N ASP A 237 4.97 -4.59 5.80
CA ASP A 237 5.06 -3.15 5.52
C ASP A 237 6.26 -2.80 4.64
N GLY A 238 6.11 -1.72 3.87
CA GLY A 238 7.12 -1.22 2.97
C GLY A 238 6.63 -0.07 2.13
N ALA A 239 7.37 0.23 1.08
CA ALA A 239 7.09 1.35 0.21
C ALA A 239 7.42 1.08 -1.27
N VAL A 240 6.70 1.80 -2.12
CA VAL A 240 7.04 2.01 -3.53
C VAL A 240 7.90 3.27 -3.61
N VAL A 241 9.06 3.17 -4.26
CA VAL A 241 10.06 4.23 -4.43
C VAL A 241 10.14 4.57 -5.92
N LEU A 242 9.89 5.81 -6.27
CA LEU A 242 10.03 6.34 -7.63
C LEU A 242 11.29 7.19 -7.68
N LEU A 243 12.17 6.88 -8.62
CA LEU A 243 13.33 7.73 -8.91
C LEU A 243 13.05 8.46 -10.22
N VAL A 244 13.06 9.79 -10.17
CA VAL A 244 12.43 10.65 -11.19
C VAL A 244 13.45 11.56 -11.84
N THR A 245 13.39 11.61 -13.17
CA THR A 245 14.11 12.57 -14.01
C THR A 245 13.13 13.61 -14.52
N LEU A 246 13.44 14.89 -14.34
CA LEU A 246 12.65 16.00 -14.81
C LEU A 246 13.00 16.38 -16.25
N LYS A 247 12.14 17.18 -16.89
CA LYS A 247 12.43 17.76 -18.21
C LYS A 247 13.73 18.57 -18.15
N GLY A 248 14.70 18.21 -19.00
CA GLY A 248 16.03 18.81 -19.05
C GLY A 248 17.08 18.18 -18.12
N GLY A 249 16.70 17.21 -17.29
CA GLY A 249 17.62 16.46 -16.43
C GLY A 249 18.17 15.18 -17.06
N THR A 250 18.91 14.42 -16.26
CA THR A 250 19.55 13.15 -16.63
C THR A 250 19.21 12.08 -15.61
N ASP A 251 19.06 10.83 -16.07
CA ASP A 251 18.80 9.70 -15.18
C ASP A 251 19.98 9.49 -14.20
N GLY A 252 19.64 9.09 -12.97
CA GLY A 252 20.60 8.77 -11.91
C GLY A 252 21.01 7.29 -11.89
N GLY A 253 21.75 6.92 -10.84
CA GLY A 253 22.12 5.54 -10.56
C GLY A 253 20.99 4.75 -9.86
N ALA A 254 21.00 3.43 -9.95
CA ALA A 254 20.04 2.60 -9.23
C ALA A 254 20.51 2.34 -7.79
N PRO A 255 19.61 2.41 -6.78
CA PRO A 255 19.93 1.93 -5.45
C PRO A 255 20.22 0.43 -5.49
N THR A 256 21.16 -0.02 -4.65
CA THR A 256 21.54 -1.44 -4.53
C THR A 256 21.40 -1.88 -3.07
N LYS A 257 21.38 -3.19 -2.81
CA LYS A 257 21.30 -3.71 -1.43
C LYS A 257 22.47 -3.27 -0.54
N ASN A 258 23.61 -2.97 -1.16
CA ASN A 258 24.81 -2.49 -0.48
C ASN A 258 24.95 -0.96 -0.50
N SER A 259 24.02 -0.24 -1.14
CA SER A 259 24.01 1.22 -1.08
C SER A 259 23.57 1.70 0.31
N ASP A 260 23.98 2.91 0.68
CA ASP A 260 23.57 3.56 1.92
C ASP A 260 22.14 4.12 1.86
N PHE A 261 21.33 3.68 0.89
CA PHE A 261 20.00 4.20 0.60
C PHE A 261 18.98 3.75 1.66
N LYS A 262 18.58 4.68 2.53
CA LYS A 262 17.66 4.45 3.64
C LYS A 262 16.19 4.43 3.22
N TYR A 263 15.36 3.83 4.07
CA TYR A 263 13.90 3.93 3.97
C TYR A 263 13.46 5.36 4.31
N LEU A 264 12.90 6.08 3.32
CA LEU A 264 12.72 7.54 3.39
C LEU A 264 11.46 8.02 4.13
N ILE A 265 10.55 7.11 4.52
CA ILE A 265 9.36 7.50 5.28
C ILE A 265 9.71 7.45 6.78
N PRO A 266 9.62 8.58 7.50
CA PRO A 266 9.99 8.60 8.91
C PRO A 266 9.07 7.75 9.78
N ASN A 267 9.64 7.13 10.82
CA ASN A 267 8.93 6.27 11.77
C ASN A 267 8.37 7.03 13.00
N ASP A 268 8.26 8.36 12.91
CA ASP A 268 7.68 9.19 13.97
C ASP A 268 6.25 8.73 14.32
N GLU A 269 5.90 8.84 15.61
CA GLU A 269 4.61 8.37 16.15
C GLU A 269 4.33 6.90 15.77
N ASN A 270 5.34 6.04 15.88
CA ASN A 270 5.30 4.63 15.50
C ASN A 270 4.87 4.41 14.04
N GLY A 271 5.31 5.29 13.13
CA GLY A 271 5.05 5.19 11.70
C GLY A 271 3.67 5.65 11.26
N THR A 272 2.90 6.31 12.14
CA THR A 272 1.55 6.79 11.82
C THR A 272 1.50 8.22 11.30
N LYS A 273 2.53 9.03 11.61
CA LYS A 273 2.57 10.45 11.25
C LYS A 273 2.72 10.70 9.75
N TYR A 274 3.56 9.92 9.07
CA TYR A 274 3.88 10.10 7.65
C TYR A 274 3.56 8.85 6.84
N SER A 275 3.06 9.02 5.62
CA SER A 275 2.80 7.92 4.68
C SER A 275 3.53 8.08 3.34
N SER A 276 4.28 9.17 3.18
CA SER A 276 4.98 9.51 1.95
C SER A 276 6.12 10.50 2.19
N ALA A 277 7.06 10.54 1.25
CA ALA A 277 8.18 11.48 1.23
C ALA A 277 8.54 11.89 -0.21
N VAL A 278 9.00 13.12 -0.39
CA VAL A 278 9.59 13.64 -1.63
C VAL A 278 10.97 14.20 -1.30
N LEU A 279 11.99 13.76 -2.04
CA LEU A 279 13.33 14.30 -1.98
C LEU A 279 13.65 14.96 -3.31
N LEU A 280 13.81 16.28 -3.34
CA LEU A 280 14.24 17.03 -4.52
C LEU A 280 15.75 17.28 -4.44
N SER A 281 16.48 16.96 -5.50
CA SER A 281 17.94 17.07 -5.48
C SER A 281 18.39 18.52 -5.29
N ASN A 282 19.48 18.71 -4.55
CA ASN A 282 20.12 20.01 -4.38
C ASN A 282 20.50 20.64 -5.74
N ARG A 283 20.83 19.82 -6.74
CA ARG A 283 21.10 20.28 -8.11
C ARG A 283 19.87 20.89 -8.76
N THR A 284 18.72 20.25 -8.63
CA THR A 284 17.45 20.79 -9.15
C THR A 284 17.06 22.05 -8.37
N LEU A 285 17.16 22.01 -7.04
CA LEU A 285 16.86 23.14 -6.18
C LEU A 285 17.70 24.37 -6.57
N PHE A 286 19.03 24.30 -6.43
CA PHE A 286 19.91 25.44 -6.67
C PHE A 286 20.05 25.78 -8.15
N GLY A 287 20.21 24.78 -9.02
CA GLY A 287 20.51 24.99 -10.44
C GLY A 287 19.29 25.33 -11.30
N LYS A 288 18.11 24.76 -11.01
CA LYS A 288 16.92 24.90 -11.84
C LYS A 288 15.87 25.84 -11.24
N LEU A 289 15.66 25.79 -9.92
CA LEU A 289 14.64 26.60 -9.26
C LEU A 289 15.18 27.96 -8.79
N LEU A 290 16.35 27.99 -8.13
CA LEU A 290 16.86 29.21 -7.51
C LEU A 290 17.70 30.09 -8.44
N LEU A 291 18.58 29.49 -9.26
CA LEU A 291 19.57 30.23 -10.06
C LEU A 291 18.96 31.34 -10.92
N ASN A 292 17.95 31.04 -11.74
CA ASN A 292 17.34 32.01 -12.64
C ASN A 292 16.59 33.11 -11.89
N HIS A 293 15.93 32.77 -10.77
CA HIS A 293 15.26 33.74 -9.92
C HIS A 293 16.29 34.71 -9.31
N LEU A 294 17.36 34.19 -8.71
CA LEU A 294 18.40 35.02 -8.08
C LEU A 294 19.15 35.91 -9.08
N ILE A 295 19.39 35.43 -10.31
CA ILE A 295 19.94 36.27 -11.39
C ILE A 295 18.99 37.44 -11.73
N SER A 296 17.67 37.21 -11.66
CA SER A 296 16.68 38.27 -11.91
C SER A 296 16.60 39.31 -10.77
N VAL A 297 16.86 38.89 -9.53
CA VAL A 297 16.91 39.78 -8.35
C VAL A 297 18.13 40.71 -8.43
N LEU A 298 19.29 40.21 -8.87
CA LEU A 298 20.53 40.97 -9.01
C LEU A 298 21.05 40.94 -10.46
N PRO A 299 20.47 41.73 -11.38
CA PRO A 299 20.85 41.72 -12.77
C PRO A 299 22.30 42.21 -12.99
N GLY A 300 22.96 41.65 -14.00
CA GLY A 300 24.35 42.01 -14.35
C GLY A 300 25.41 41.44 -13.39
N LYS A 301 25.05 40.48 -12.55
CA LYS A 301 25.95 39.70 -11.70
C LYS A 301 26.04 38.26 -12.21
N THR A 302 27.20 37.63 -12.04
CA THR A 302 27.41 36.24 -12.48
C THR A 302 27.31 35.33 -11.29
N LEU A 303 26.23 34.54 -11.23
CA LEU A 303 25.99 33.51 -10.23
C LEU A 303 26.28 32.14 -10.85
N THR A 304 27.10 31.32 -10.21
CA THR A 304 27.57 30.03 -10.75
C THR A 304 27.25 28.90 -9.79
N LEU A 305 26.77 27.78 -10.32
CA LEU A 305 26.58 26.55 -9.54
C LEU A 305 27.94 25.89 -9.26
N ARG A 306 28.23 25.63 -7.98
CA ARG A 306 29.42 24.92 -7.53
C ARG A 306 29.05 23.51 -7.09
N THR A 307 29.86 22.55 -7.53
CA THR A 307 29.70 21.12 -7.22
C THR A 307 30.93 20.67 -6.45
N PRO A 308 30.94 20.82 -5.10
CA PRO A 308 32.08 20.41 -4.31
C PRO A 308 32.23 18.89 -4.33
N THR A 309 33.44 18.41 -4.06
CA THR A 309 33.73 17.01 -3.76
C THR A 309 34.42 16.92 -2.41
N ASP A 310 34.20 15.84 -1.67
CA ASP A 310 34.97 15.55 -0.46
C ASP A 310 36.42 15.14 -0.79
N GLY A 311 37.21 14.83 0.24
CA GLY A 311 38.61 14.43 0.10
C GLY A 311 38.81 13.10 -0.66
N ASP A 312 37.76 12.28 -0.76
CA ASP A 312 37.76 10.99 -1.46
C ASP A 312 37.17 11.11 -2.88
N GLY A 313 36.76 12.32 -3.28
CA GLY A 313 36.17 12.61 -4.60
C GLY A 313 34.67 12.35 -4.69
N ASN A 314 33.99 12.05 -3.59
CA ASN A 314 32.53 11.90 -3.60
C ASN A 314 31.86 13.27 -3.73
N PRO A 315 30.74 13.39 -4.46
CA PRO A 315 30.03 14.66 -4.58
C PRO A 315 29.49 15.17 -3.24
N GLY A 316 29.74 16.44 -2.93
CA GLY A 316 29.09 17.18 -1.86
C GLY A 316 27.82 17.91 -2.32
N HIS A 317 27.12 18.56 -1.39
CA HIS A 317 25.95 19.36 -1.73
C HIS A 317 26.32 20.58 -2.57
N VAL A 318 25.62 20.79 -3.68
CA VAL A 318 25.85 21.96 -4.52
C VAL A 318 25.40 23.25 -3.82
N TYR A 319 26.00 24.36 -4.22
CA TYR A 319 25.65 25.70 -3.76
C TYR A 319 25.83 26.69 -4.91
N LEU A 320 25.29 27.89 -4.78
CA LEU A 320 25.49 28.97 -5.76
C LEU A 320 26.53 29.96 -5.22
N GLU A 321 27.44 30.43 -6.07
CA GLU A 321 28.45 31.42 -5.70
C GLU A 321 28.47 32.55 -6.74
N TYR A 322 28.47 33.79 -6.27
CA TYR A 322 28.75 34.94 -7.12
C TYR A 322 30.23 34.93 -7.50
N THR A 323 30.51 34.81 -8.79
CA THR A 323 31.89 34.80 -9.32
C THR A 323 32.29 36.13 -9.91
N GLN A 324 31.32 36.97 -10.29
CA GLN A 324 31.57 38.31 -10.80
C GLN A 324 30.43 39.26 -10.46
N GLY A 325 30.77 40.54 -10.37
CA GLY A 325 29.84 41.65 -10.28
C GLY A 325 29.87 42.36 -8.93
N ALA A 326 29.44 43.63 -8.92
CA ALA A 326 29.49 44.47 -7.73
C ALA A 326 28.22 45.33 -7.59
N VAL A 327 27.81 45.58 -6.35
CA VAL A 327 26.79 46.58 -6.02
C VAL A 327 27.51 47.92 -5.86
N THR A 328 26.99 48.98 -6.47
CA THR A 328 27.68 50.27 -6.53
C THR A 328 26.77 51.43 -6.18
N GLN A 329 27.31 52.40 -5.45
CA GLN A 329 26.65 53.66 -5.12
C GLN A 329 27.47 54.80 -5.72
N PRO A 330 26.95 55.50 -6.75
CA PRO A 330 27.64 56.66 -7.31
C PRO A 330 27.62 57.82 -6.33
N GLU A 331 28.68 58.64 -6.39
CA GLU A 331 28.76 59.96 -5.75
C GLU A 331 28.43 59.96 -4.24
N TYR A 332 29.31 59.36 -3.43
CA TYR A 332 29.28 59.58 -1.99
C TYR A 332 29.96 60.90 -1.64
N LYS A 333 29.32 61.70 -0.79
CA LYS A 333 29.88 62.93 -0.25
C LYS A 333 29.44 63.14 1.19
N PHE A 334 30.41 63.30 2.07
CA PHE A 334 30.18 63.71 3.46
C PHE A 334 30.95 65.00 3.75
N VAL A 335 30.31 65.95 4.41
CA VAL A 335 30.91 67.24 4.78
C VAL A 335 30.72 67.45 6.27
N SER A 336 31.81 67.71 6.99
CA SER A 336 31.76 68.04 8.40
C SER A 336 32.79 69.11 8.74
N SER A 337 32.45 69.96 9.72
CA SER A 337 33.42 70.87 10.32
C SER A 337 34.53 70.07 11.01
N GLY A 338 35.77 70.49 10.78
CA GLY A 338 36.99 69.94 11.37
C GLY A 338 37.19 70.38 12.82
N PHE A 339 38.39 70.15 13.34
CA PHE A 339 38.75 70.33 14.76
C PHE A 339 38.61 71.78 15.28
N PHE A 340 38.81 72.79 14.44
CA PHE A 340 38.48 74.19 14.73
C PHE A 340 37.34 74.63 13.78
N GLY A 341 36.45 75.52 14.21
CA GLY A 341 35.19 75.87 13.52
C GLY A 341 35.34 76.51 12.13
N ASP A 342 36.58 76.76 11.71
CA ASP A 342 37.08 77.35 10.47
C ASP A 342 37.62 76.31 9.47
N PHE A 343 37.57 75.01 9.81
CA PHE A 343 38.00 73.89 8.97
C PHE A 343 36.77 73.12 8.47
N ILE A 344 36.70 72.81 7.18
CA ILE A 344 35.68 71.91 6.62
C ILE A 344 36.41 70.77 5.93
N VAL A 345 36.11 69.54 6.35
CA VAL A 345 36.59 68.33 5.69
C VAL A 345 35.46 67.74 4.87
N THR A 346 35.72 67.55 3.59
CA THR A 346 34.83 66.91 2.63
C THR A 346 35.44 65.57 2.23
N ALA A 347 34.74 64.48 2.53
CA ALA A 347 35.07 63.14 2.04
C ALA A 347 34.21 62.85 0.82
N THR A 348 34.82 62.46 -0.29
CA THR A 348 34.11 62.09 -1.52
C THR A 348 34.58 60.75 -2.05
N CYS A 349 33.63 59.95 -2.56
CA CYS A 349 33.92 58.77 -3.37
C CYS A 349 33.10 58.84 -4.65
N PRO A 350 33.73 58.91 -5.83
CA PRO A 350 32.99 58.92 -7.09
C PRO A 350 32.09 57.68 -7.26
N LEU A 351 32.54 56.53 -6.75
CA LEU A 351 31.82 55.27 -6.83
C LEU A 351 32.20 54.35 -5.67
N LEU A 352 31.32 54.23 -4.69
CA LEU A 352 31.44 53.19 -3.67
C LEU A 352 31.07 51.84 -4.29
N THR A 353 31.95 50.85 -4.17
CA THR A 353 31.80 49.53 -4.81
C THR A 353 31.94 48.40 -3.79
N LEU A 354 30.98 47.48 -3.80
CA LEU A 354 30.99 46.23 -3.06
C LEU A 354 31.02 45.04 -4.03
N ASN A 355 32.19 44.41 -4.20
CA ASN A 355 32.33 43.22 -5.06
C ASN A 355 31.71 42.00 -4.38
N LEU A 356 30.71 41.37 -5.03
CA LEU A 356 30.00 40.22 -4.50
C LEU A 356 30.78 38.90 -4.65
N GLU A 357 31.97 38.90 -5.24
CA GLU A 357 32.77 37.70 -5.48
C GLU A 357 33.00 36.87 -4.20
N GLY A 358 32.55 35.61 -4.26
CA GLY A 358 32.58 34.66 -3.16
C GLY A 358 31.47 34.82 -2.12
N ALA A 359 30.45 35.64 -2.38
CA ALA A 359 29.15 35.54 -1.71
C ALA A 359 28.41 34.30 -2.23
N LEU A 360 27.77 33.53 -1.36
CA LEU A 360 27.20 32.23 -1.72
C LEU A 360 25.81 32.00 -1.13
N PHE A 361 25.02 31.17 -1.82
CA PHE A 361 23.78 30.58 -1.31
C PHE A 361 23.99 29.10 -1.07
N LYS A 362 23.82 28.62 0.16
CA LYS A 362 23.96 27.20 0.49
C LYS A 362 22.90 26.74 1.47
N ALA A 363 22.62 25.44 1.44
CA ALA A 363 21.87 24.77 2.50
C ALA A 363 22.71 24.72 3.80
N SER A 364 22.08 25.01 4.93
CA SER A 364 22.73 25.03 6.24
C SER A 364 21.66 24.85 7.32
N ASN A 365 21.78 23.85 8.21
CA ASN A 365 20.84 23.65 9.33
C ASN A 365 19.33 23.69 8.95
N ASN A 366 18.95 23.08 7.83
CA ASN A 366 17.58 23.08 7.29
C ASN A 366 17.07 24.45 6.78
N THR A 367 17.95 25.43 6.59
CA THR A 367 17.67 26.73 5.95
C THR A 367 18.49 26.90 4.68
N ILE A 368 18.17 27.94 3.90
CA ILE A 368 19.02 28.41 2.81
C ILE A 368 19.62 29.74 3.23
N ASP A 369 20.95 29.76 3.34
CA ASP A 369 21.69 30.92 3.83
C ASP A 369 22.41 31.61 2.67
N PHE A 370 22.20 32.92 2.54
CA PHE A 370 23.11 33.80 1.80
C PHE A 370 24.25 34.21 2.73
N MET A 371 25.44 33.70 2.46
CA MET A 371 26.63 33.96 3.26
C MET A 371 27.62 34.80 2.49
N TRP A 372 28.03 35.90 3.11
CA TRP A 372 29.11 36.76 2.65
C TRP A 372 29.92 37.23 3.86
N THR A 373 30.72 36.31 4.39
CA THR A 373 31.44 36.48 5.66
C THR A 373 32.95 36.50 5.49
N GLY A 374 33.65 37.23 6.36
CA GLY A 374 35.11 37.30 6.38
C GLY A 374 35.73 37.99 5.16
N LYS A 375 34.98 38.89 4.52
CA LYS A 375 35.42 39.60 3.31
C LYS A 375 35.86 41.01 3.66
N THR A 376 37.07 41.38 3.22
CA THR A 376 37.57 42.75 3.31
C THR A 376 37.51 43.38 1.92
N LEU A 377 36.85 44.53 1.83
CA LEU A 377 36.69 45.29 0.60
C LEU A 377 37.32 46.67 0.80
N THR A 378 38.03 47.15 -0.21
CA THR A 378 38.71 48.44 -0.13
C THR A 378 38.16 49.38 -1.19
N ASN A 379 37.75 50.57 -0.77
CA ASN A 379 37.43 51.70 -1.64
C ASN A 379 38.43 52.83 -1.39
N ILE A 380 38.54 53.78 -2.32
CA ILE A 380 39.36 54.98 -2.13
C ILE A 380 38.43 56.15 -1.83
N ILE A 381 38.72 56.90 -0.77
CA ILE A 381 38.02 58.13 -0.42
C ILE A 381 38.98 59.30 -0.61
N ASP A 382 38.54 60.29 -1.37
CA ASP A 382 39.23 61.55 -1.54
C ASP A 382 38.78 62.53 -0.44
N TYR A 383 39.72 63.03 0.33
CA TYR A 383 39.50 64.01 1.38
C TYR A 383 40.01 65.38 0.91
N HIS A 384 39.15 66.38 0.99
CA HIS A 384 39.50 67.78 0.78
C HIS A 384 39.24 68.56 2.06
N ASN A 385 40.29 69.14 2.62
CA ASN A 385 40.23 69.94 3.83
C ASN A 385 40.44 71.42 3.48
N THR A 386 39.36 72.21 3.58
CA THR A 386 39.40 73.66 3.37
C THR A 386 39.58 74.38 4.70
N ARG A 387 40.55 75.29 4.77
CA ARG A 387 41.04 75.88 6.03
C ARG A 387 41.00 77.40 6.05
N GLY A 388 39.83 78.03 5.92
CA GLY A 388 39.72 79.50 6.02
C GLY A 388 40.74 80.25 5.13
N GLU A 389 41.74 80.89 5.74
CA GLU A 389 42.83 81.61 5.05
C GLU A 389 44.12 80.77 4.78
N GLU A 390 44.20 79.52 5.27
CA GLU A 390 45.33 78.61 5.03
C GLU A 390 45.18 77.81 3.71
N GLU A 391 46.27 77.18 3.25
CA GLU A 391 46.25 76.29 2.08
C GLU A 391 45.39 75.04 2.33
N ASP A 392 44.59 74.70 1.31
CA ASP A 392 43.81 73.47 1.27
C ASP A 392 44.70 72.23 1.24
N PHE A 393 44.24 71.15 1.89
CA PHE A 393 44.92 69.86 1.86
C PHE A 393 44.05 68.79 1.18
N TYR A 394 44.69 67.95 0.37
CA TYR A 394 44.07 66.86 -0.38
C TYR A 394 44.77 65.53 -0.10
N SER A 395 44.01 64.48 0.19
CA SER A 395 44.54 63.11 0.25
C SER A 395 43.54 62.10 -0.30
N SER A 396 44.05 60.96 -0.77
CA SER A 396 43.24 59.83 -1.20
C SER A 396 43.66 58.63 -0.35
N ASP A 397 42.78 58.20 0.54
CA ASP A 397 43.11 57.17 1.53
C ASP A 397 42.17 55.96 1.38
N PRO A 398 42.65 54.73 1.66
CA PRO A 398 41.83 53.54 1.61
C PRO A 398 40.78 53.53 2.73
N LEU A 399 39.58 53.08 2.37
CA LEU A 399 38.46 52.79 3.26
C LEU A 399 38.19 51.30 3.18
N GLU A 400 38.34 50.61 4.30
CA GLU A 400 38.13 49.16 4.38
C GLU A 400 36.78 48.85 5.00
N PHE A 401 36.05 47.94 4.35
CA PHE A 401 34.82 47.34 4.86
C PHE A 401 35.08 45.87 5.14
N ARG A 402 34.80 45.43 6.36
CA ARG A 402 34.69 43.99 6.65
C ARG A 402 33.22 43.61 6.66
N VAL A 403 32.87 42.66 5.81
CA VAL A 403 31.50 42.16 5.67
C VAL A 403 31.40 40.79 6.32
N ASN A 404 30.48 40.70 7.27
CA ASN A 404 30.09 39.49 7.98
C ASN A 404 28.57 39.31 7.86
N LEU A 405 28.09 39.25 6.62
CA LEU A 405 26.67 39.15 6.30
C LEU A 405 26.25 37.69 6.22
N ASN A 406 25.22 37.34 6.98
CA ASN A 406 24.47 36.10 6.82
C ASN A 406 22.98 36.42 6.80
N VAL A 407 22.30 36.02 5.73
CA VAL A 407 20.86 36.15 5.57
C VAL A 407 20.27 34.76 5.47
N THR A 408 19.47 34.39 6.47
CA THR A 408 18.88 33.06 6.56
C THR A 408 17.47 33.08 6.02
N SER A 409 17.17 32.17 5.09
CA SER A 409 15.82 31.88 4.61
C SER A 409 15.33 30.57 5.24
N ALA A 410 14.44 30.70 6.21
CA ALA A 410 13.71 29.57 6.76
C ALA A 410 12.63 29.14 5.76
N LEU A 411 12.21 27.89 5.85
CA LEU A 411 11.21 27.33 4.94
C LEU A 411 10.06 26.72 5.73
N HIS A 412 8.87 26.83 5.18
CA HIS A 412 7.66 26.23 5.73
C HIS A 412 6.73 25.80 4.60
N VAL A 413 5.75 24.98 4.95
CA VAL A 413 4.70 24.54 4.02
C VAL A 413 3.48 25.41 4.28
N ASP A 414 2.97 26.05 3.23
CA ASP A 414 1.68 26.73 3.29
C ASP A 414 0.55 25.68 3.37
N PRO A 415 -0.25 25.67 4.46
CA PRO A 415 -1.30 24.68 4.65
C PRO A 415 -2.49 24.84 3.67
N GLU A 416 -2.69 26.01 3.08
CA GLU A 416 -3.83 26.29 2.18
C GLU A 416 -3.54 25.88 0.74
N ASN A 417 -2.38 26.16 0.18
CA ASN A 417 -2.06 25.81 -1.21
C ASN A 417 -1.06 24.65 -1.33
N GLY A 418 -0.39 24.26 -0.23
CA GLY A 418 0.62 23.21 -0.23
C GLY A 418 1.90 23.60 -0.99
N LEU A 419 2.18 24.89 -1.12
CA LEU A 419 3.45 25.41 -1.64
C LEU A 419 4.50 25.41 -0.53
N ILE A 420 5.76 25.26 -0.92
CA ILE A 420 6.89 25.44 0.00
C ILE A 420 7.33 26.89 -0.15
N GLU A 421 7.21 27.65 0.93
CA GLU A 421 7.53 29.06 0.98
C GLU A 421 8.80 29.30 1.79
N PHE A 422 9.49 30.39 1.47
CA PHE A 422 10.70 30.81 2.17
C PHE A 422 10.44 32.14 2.88
N GLU A 423 10.66 32.14 4.19
CA GLU A 423 10.60 33.33 5.02
C GLU A 423 12.02 33.75 5.40
N GLN A 424 12.38 34.96 5.01
CA GLN A 424 13.67 35.54 5.35
C GLN A 424 13.66 35.99 6.82
N VAL A 425 14.65 35.54 7.59
CA VAL A 425 14.88 36.00 8.95
C VAL A 425 15.41 37.43 8.92
N ALA A 426 14.93 38.27 9.84
CA ALA A 426 15.34 39.66 9.96
C ALA A 426 16.88 39.79 10.05
N ILE A 427 17.43 40.70 9.27
CA ILE A 427 18.87 40.97 9.22
C ILE A 427 19.24 41.88 10.40
N ASN A 428 20.27 41.51 11.16
CA ASN A 428 20.81 42.36 12.23
C ASN A 428 21.77 43.41 11.67
N ASP A 429 21.63 44.64 12.14
CA ASP A 429 22.32 45.83 11.60
C ASP A 429 23.85 45.89 11.83
N ASN A 430 24.42 44.94 12.58
CA ASN A 430 25.82 44.94 13.04
C ASN A 430 26.78 44.14 12.15
N GLN A 431 26.43 43.88 10.90
CA GLN A 431 27.18 42.95 10.03
C GLN A 431 28.30 43.59 9.19
N ILE A 432 28.55 44.90 9.38
CA ILE A 432 29.55 45.67 8.64
C ILE A 432 30.48 46.37 9.64
N GLU A 433 31.79 46.15 9.49
CA GLU A 433 32.80 46.94 10.20
C GLU A 433 33.47 47.89 9.21
N ILE A 434 33.55 49.16 9.60
CA ILE A 434 34.22 50.19 8.82
C ILE A 434 35.57 50.44 9.49
N HIS A 435 36.64 50.39 8.70
CA HIS A 435 37.97 50.71 9.15
C HIS A 435 38.59 51.79 8.25
N THR A 436 38.94 52.92 8.87
CA THR A 436 39.70 54.00 8.24
C THR A 436 41.10 54.03 8.84
N PRO A 437 42.17 53.71 8.09
CA PRO A 437 43.54 53.74 8.61
C PRO A 437 44.01 55.12 9.06
N VAL A 438 43.46 56.19 8.47
CA VAL A 438 43.74 57.59 8.83
C VAL A 438 42.45 58.22 9.37
N ASN A 439 42.52 58.80 10.57
CA ASN A 439 41.39 59.49 11.18
C ASN A 439 41.41 60.98 10.82
N HIS A 440 40.72 61.34 9.74
CA HIS A 440 40.54 62.72 9.29
C HIS A 440 39.50 63.51 10.12
N TYR A 441 38.71 62.82 10.95
CA TYR A 441 37.60 63.39 11.73
C TYR A 441 37.73 63.13 13.23
N TYR A 442 38.86 63.44 13.88
CA TYR A 442 39.12 63.04 15.28
C TYR A 442 37.94 63.24 16.27
N GLN A 443 37.18 64.33 16.17
CA GLN A 443 35.99 64.62 17.00
C GLN A 443 34.64 64.19 16.38
N ASN A 444 34.59 63.97 15.06
CA ASN A 444 33.38 63.68 14.29
C ASN A 444 33.41 62.30 13.59
N GLN A 445 34.39 61.46 13.91
CA GLN A 445 34.63 60.16 13.26
C GLN A 445 33.38 59.28 13.33
N PHE A 446 32.72 59.25 14.49
CA PHE A 446 31.47 58.52 14.67
C PHE A 446 30.34 59.02 13.76
N ARG A 447 30.29 60.33 13.44
CA ARG A 447 29.29 60.88 12.51
C ARG A 447 29.58 60.45 11.08
N PHE A 448 30.84 60.49 10.66
CA PHE A 448 31.26 60.00 9.35
C PHE A 448 31.00 58.50 9.20
N GLU A 449 31.39 57.70 10.20
CA GLU A 449 31.15 56.25 10.19
C GLU A 449 29.66 55.92 10.21
N ASN A 450 28.82 56.67 10.95
CA ASN A 450 27.38 56.45 10.93
C ASN A 450 26.74 56.85 9.61
N ASP A 451 27.09 58.01 9.04
CA ASP A 451 26.60 58.42 7.72
C ASP A 451 26.95 57.40 6.65
N LEU A 452 28.20 56.93 6.67
CA LEU A 452 28.67 55.88 5.78
C LEU A 452 27.93 54.55 6.03
N ARG A 453 27.72 54.14 7.29
CA ARG A 453 26.89 52.97 7.61
C ARG A 453 25.48 53.10 7.05
N ASP A 454 24.87 54.28 7.15
CA ASP A 454 23.53 54.54 6.65
C ASP A 454 23.49 54.48 5.12
N VAL A 455 24.46 55.08 4.42
CA VAL A 455 24.59 55.00 2.96
C VAL A 455 24.80 53.55 2.51
N LEU A 456 25.66 52.78 3.19
CA LEU A 456 25.89 51.37 2.88
C LEU A 456 24.61 50.56 3.06
N LYS A 457 23.91 50.72 4.18
CA LYS A 457 22.66 50.00 4.45
C LYS A 457 21.58 50.33 3.43
N LEU A 458 21.35 51.62 3.18
CA LEU A 458 20.25 52.09 2.33
C LEU A 458 20.46 51.83 0.84
N ASN A 459 21.71 51.73 0.37
CA ASN A 459 21.99 51.66 -1.07
C ASN A 459 22.78 50.42 -1.50
N LEU A 460 23.71 49.95 -0.67
CA LEU A 460 24.60 48.85 -1.03
C LEU A 460 24.19 47.51 -0.42
N PHE A 461 23.39 47.50 0.65
CA PHE A 461 22.83 46.30 1.27
C PHE A 461 21.31 46.21 1.14
N GLU A 462 20.65 47.19 0.54
CA GLU A 462 19.21 47.19 0.31
C GLU A 462 18.75 45.95 -0.48
N PHE A 463 19.60 45.47 -1.40
CA PHE A 463 19.35 44.23 -2.13
C PHE A 463 19.11 43.03 -1.22
N THR A 464 19.68 43.00 -0.01
CA THR A 464 19.51 41.89 0.94
C THR A 464 18.08 41.76 1.45
N ASN A 465 17.27 42.83 1.39
CA ASN A 465 15.83 42.78 1.65
C ASN A 465 15.04 42.20 0.47
N HIS A 466 15.66 42.11 -0.71
CA HIS A 466 15.05 41.65 -1.96
C HIS A 466 15.56 40.28 -2.40
N ILE A 467 16.45 39.64 -1.63
CA ILE A 467 16.88 38.25 -1.85
C ILE A 467 15.79 37.30 -1.34
N THR A 468 14.62 37.36 -1.95
CA THR A 468 13.57 36.37 -1.73
C THR A 468 13.85 35.13 -2.54
N LEU A 469 13.41 33.97 -2.05
CA LEU A 469 13.46 32.72 -2.81
C LEU A 469 12.07 32.43 -3.38
N PRO A 470 11.97 31.84 -4.59
CA PRO A 470 10.68 31.55 -5.20
C PRO A 470 9.97 30.41 -4.45
N ASN A 471 8.65 30.49 -4.37
CA ASN A 471 7.83 29.38 -3.88
C ASN A 471 8.05 28.13 -4.75
N ILE A 472 8.08 26.96 -4.12
CA ILE A 472 8.28 25.68 -4.80
C ILE A 472 6.98 24.89 -4.78
N ASP A 473 6.44 24.62 -5.97
CA ASP A 473 5.29 23.74 -6.15
C ASP A 473 5.74 22.32 -6.54
N THR A 474 5.65 21.38 -5.59
CA THR A 474 5.96 19.97 -5.83
C THR A 474 4.77 19.16 -6.35
N PHE A 475 3.65 19.80 -6.72
CA PHE A 475 2.38 19.13 -7.05
C PHE A 475 2.49 18.00 -8.06
N LEU A 476 3.23 18.18 -9.14
CA LEU A 476 3.37 17.14 -10.16
C LEU A 476 4.16 15.92 -9.66
N LEU A 477 5.17 16.14 -8.82
CA LEU A 477 5.97 15.05 -8.25
C LEU A 477 5.15 14.23 -7.26
N ARG A 478 4.35 14.89 -6.40
CA ARG A 478 3.51 14.20 -5.41
C ARG A 478 2.31 13.46 -5.99
N ASN A 479 1.92 13.76 -7.23
CA ASN A 479 0.76 13.18 -7.92
C ASN A 479 1.14 12.23 -9.07
N LEU A 480 2.39 11.75 -9.08
CA LEU A 480 2.87 10.77 -10.07
C LEU A 480 2.05 9.48 -10.09
N LEU A 481 1.77 8.90 -8.91
CA LEU A 481 0.92 7.72 -8.77
C LEU A 481 -0.56 8.07 -8.53
N PHE A 482 -0.82 9.25 -7.98
CA PHE A 482 -2.17 9.68 -7.58
C PHE A 482 -2.62 10.91 -8.39
N PRO A 483 -2.89 10.76 -9.70
CA PRO A 483 -3.36 11.89 -10.52
C PRO A 483 -4.80 12.32 -10.15
N ASP A 484 -5.61 11.42 -9.58
CA ASP A 484 -6.99 11.66 -9.16
C ASP A 484 -7.08 11.80 -7.63
N ASN A 485 -7.76 12.86 -7.13
CA ASN A 485 -8.32 13.09 -5.78
C ASN A 485 -7.69 12.33 -4.58
N ASN A 486 -6.37 12.15 -4.51
CA ASN A 486 -5.70 11.48 -3.39
C ASN A 486 -4.26 12.00 -3.26
N SER A 487 -4.08 13.30 -3.47
CA SER A 487 -2.77 13.94 -3.47
C SER A 487 -2.18 13.98 -2.06
N MET A 488 -0.87 13.73 -1.96
CA MET A 488 -0.10 13.96 -0.73
C MET A 488 -0.28 15.40 -0.23
N VAL A 489 -0.65 15.53 1.03
CA VAL A 489 -0.64 16.81 1.75
C VAL A 489 0.72 16.93 2.43
N LEU A 490 1.38 18.04 2.15
CA LEU A 490 2.68 18.33 2.73
C LEU A 490 2.47 18.77 4.18
N THR A 491 3.20 18.17 5.12
CA THR A 491 3.12 18.54 6.53
C THR A 491 4.43 19.17 7.02
N ASP A 492 5.56 18.74 6.45
CA ASP A 492 6.88 19.18 6.86
C ASP A 492 7.79 19.31 5.63
N ALA A 493 8.59 20.36 5.58
CA ALA A 493 9.64 20.54 4.59
C ALA A 493 10.94 20.93 5.31
N HIS A 494 12.08 20.50 4.76
CA HIS A 494 13.42 20.73 5.29
C HIS A 494 14.45 20.76 4.16
N VAL A 495 15.52 21.56 4.30
CA VAL A 495 16.65 21.58 3.36
C VAL A 495 17.97 21.24 4.08
N PRO A 496 18.17 19.97 4.49
CA PRO A 496 19.44 19.50 5.04
C PRO A 496 20.60 19.56 4.02
N GLY A 497 20.25 19.56 2.74
CA GLY A 497 21.16 19.63 1.60
C GLY A 497 20.34 19.47 0.34
N ASP A 498 19.77 18.27 0.17
CA ASP A 498 18.60 18.05 -0.68
C ASP A 498 17.34 18.63 0.01
N LEU A 499 16.31 19.02 -0.76
CA LEU A 499 15.02 19.43 -0.21
C LEU A 499 14.21 18.18 0.11
N ALA A 500 14.00 17.92 1.40
CA ALA A 500 13.19 16.82 1.91
C ALA A 500 11.80 17.33 2.31
N VAL A 501 10.77 16.68 1.80
CA VAL A 501 9.38 17.02 2.08
C VAL A 501 8.68 15.75 2.56
N PHE A 502 8.08 15.83 3.73
CA PHE A 502 7.32 14.74 4.33
C PHE A 502 5.85 15.11 4.36
N GLY A 503 5.01 14.09 4.27
CA GLY A 503 3.60 14.31 4.21
C GLY A 503 2.79 13.07 4.52
N ASN A 504 1.51 13.35 4.73
CA ASN A 504 0.47 12.36 4.83
C ASN A 504 -0.61 12.72 3.82
N VAL A 505 -1.52 11.82 3.49
CA VAL A 505 -2.77 12.28 2.88
C VAL A 505 -3.58 12.81 4.03
N ASP A 506 -3.79 14.13 4.06
CA ASP A 506 -4.91 14.70 4.79
C ASP A 506 -6.09 14.73 3.82
N PRO A 507 -7.08 13.84 3.99
CA PRO A 507 -8.25 13.82 3.12
C PRO A 507 -8.96 15.19 3.13
N SER A 508 -8.77 16.03 4.16
CA SER A 508 -9.49 17.30 4.37
C SER A 508 -9.42 18.29 3.20
N LEU A 509 -8.36 18.20 2.39
CA LEU A 509 -8.05 19.20 1.38
C LEU A 509 -8.37 18.75 -0.06
N THR A 510 -8.38 17.45 -0.37
CA THR A 510 -8.40 17.00 -1.79
C THR A 510 -9.35 15.84 -2.09
N SER A 511 -9.94 15.18 -1.09
CA SER A 511 -10.97 14.15 -1.28
C SER A 511 -11.77 13.88 -0.02
N PHE A 512 -12.44 12.73 0.04
CA PHE A 512 -12.89 12.12 1.28
C PHE A 512 -12.82 10.61 1.12
N VAL A 513 -12.59 9.89 2.21
CA VAL A 513 -12.49 8.43 2.23
C VAL A 513 -13.62 7.86 3.06
N ILE A 514 -14.26 6.79 2.58
CA ILE A 514 -15.25 6.06 3.39
C ILE A 514 -14.53 5.30 4.51
N THR A 515 -15.02 5.49 5.74
CA THR A 515 -14.60 4.76 6.93
C THR A 515 -15.78 3.94 7.47
N PRO A 516 -15.62 2.64 7.77
CA PRO A 516 -14.42 1.84 7.56
C PRO A 516 -14.14 1.57 6.06
N ASP A 517 -12.88 1.30 5.72
CA ASP A 517 -12.41 1.04 4.36
C ASP A 517 -12.80 -0.35 3.84
N LYS A 518 -13.15 -1.28 4.74
CA LYS A 518 -13.81 -2.55 4.46
C LYS A 518 -14.80 -2.88 5.58
N ALA A 519 -15.84 -3.63 5.26
CA ALA A 519 -16.74 -4.17 6.28
C ALA A 519 -17.16 -5.60 5.96
N ILE A 520 -17.34 -6.39 7.02
CA ILE A 520 -17.94 -7.73 6.91
C ILE A 520 -19.18 -7.77 7.80
N LEU A 521 -20.30 -8.25 7.26
CA LEU A 521 -21.58 -8.28 7.93
C LEU A 521 -22.25 -9.65 7.82
N ASN A 522 -23.01 -10.00 8.85
CA ASN A 522 -23.96 -11.09 8.77
C ASN A 522 -25.19 -10.67 7.94
N PRO A 523 -25.96 -11.63 7.40
CA PRO A 523 -27.21 -11.32 6.72
C PRO A 523 -28.16 -10.53 7.64
N GLY A 524 -28.76 -9.46 7.13
CA GLY A 524 -29.60 -8.51 7.88
C GLY A 524 -28.83 -7.57 8.82
N GLY A 525 -27.51 -7.75 8.96
CA GLY A 525 -26.64 -6.88 9.74
C GLY A 525 -26.57 -5.47 9.15
N SER A 526 -26.19 -4.50 9.97
CA SER A 526 -26.05 -3.11 9.53
C SER A 526 -24.72 -2.50 9.97
N LYS A 527 -24.17 -1.61 9.14
CA LYS A 527 -22.97 -0.83 9.46
C LYS A 527 -23.18 0.62 9.05
N THR A 528 -22.70 1.54 9.88
CA THR A 528 -22.63 2.95 9.52
C THR A 528 -21.29 3.23 8.87
N PHE A 529 -21.35 3.86 7.69
CA PHE A 529 -20.21 4.40 6.98
C PHE A 529 -20.21 5.92 7.10
N THR A 530 -19.02 6.47 7.33
CA THR A 530 -18.78 7.92 7.37
C THR A 530 -17.76 8.28 6.32
N VAL A 531 -17.65 9.56 5.98
CA VAL A 531 -16.57 10.07 5.13
C VAL A 531 -15.64 10.94 5.96
N GLU A 532 -14.34 10.77 5.75
CA GLU A 532 -13.29 11.58 6.37
C GLU A 532 -12.48 12.29 5.27
N PRO A 533 -12.37 13.64 5.30
CA PRO A 533 -13.03 14.58 6.21
C PRO A 533 -14.55 14.50 6.09
N ALA A 534 -15.24 15.04 7.09
CA ALA A 534 -16.69 15.23 6.98
C ALA A 534 -17.01 16.07 5.74
N ALA A 535 -17.75 15.49 4.81
CA ALA A 535 -18.20 16.11 3.58
C ALA A 535 -19.69 15.83 3.37
N THR A 536 -20.37 16.71 2.63
CA THR A 536 -21.75 16.45 2.22
C THR A 536 -21.72 15.53 1.01
N VAL A 537 -22.24 14.31 1.17
CA VAL A 537 -22.18 13.25 0.17
C VAL A 537 -23.55 12.60 -0.04
N SER A 538 -23.80 12.12 -1.24
CA SER A 538 -24.87 11.17 -1.55
C SER A 538 -24.33 9.74 -1.52
N TRP A 539 -25.06 8.84 -0.86
CA TRP A 539 -24.71 7.43 -0.73
C TRP A 539 -25.43 6.58 -1.78
N SER A 540 -24.76 5.53 -2.25
CA SER A 540 -25.36 4.51 -3.11
C SER A 540 -24.77 3.14 -2.82
N VAL A 541 -25.53 2.09 -3.11
CA VAL A 541 -25.11 0.69 -3.00
C VAL A 541 -25.38 -0.04 -4.31
N LYS A 542 -24.46 -0.91 -4.73
CA LYS A 542 -24.60 -1.81 -5.88
C LYS A 542 -24.00 -3.18 -5.58
N GLY A 543 -24.52 -4.23 -6.19
CA GLY A 543 -23.86 -5.54 -6.22
C GLY A 543 -22.69 -5.57 -7.18
N LEU A 544 -21.99 -6.71 -7.24
CA LEU A 544 -21.04 -6.96 -8.31
C LEU A 544 -21.77 -7.11 -9.65
N PRO A 545 -21.11 -6.86 -10.80
CA PRO A 545 -21.75 -7.10 -12.09
C PRO A 545 -22.26 -8.54 -12.22
N GLY A 546 -23.46 -8.71 -12.76
CA GLY A 546 -24.12 -10.01 -12.86
C GLY A 546 -24.87 -10.46 -11.59
N ASP A 547 -24.72 -9.78 -10.46
CA ASP A 547 -25.55 -10.05 -9.28
C ASP A 547 -27.02 -9.70 -9.56
N THR A 548 -27.89 -10.68 -9.37
CA THR A 548 -29.35 -10.53 -9.55
C THR A 548 -30.11 -10.53 -8.23
N LEU A 549 -29.43 -10.89 -7.13
CA LEU A 549 -30.00 -10.91 -5.78
C LEU A 549 -30.08 -9.49 -5.19
N PRO A 550 -30.97 -9.26 -4.20
CA PRO A 550 -30.95 -8.03 -3.42
C PRO A 550 -29.56 -7.77 -2.82
N VAL A 551 -29.10 -6.53 -2.84
CA VAL A 551 -27.74 -6.13 -2.39
C VAL A 551 -27.79 -5.25 -1.13
N GLY A 552 -28.94 -5.23 -0.45
CA GLY A 552 -29.18 -4.40 0.72
C GLY A 552 -29.57 -2.97 0.35
N THR A 553 -29.62 -2.11 1.38
CA THR A 553 -30.00 -0.69 1.22
C THR A 553 -29.06 0.19 2.03
N ILE A 554 -28.81 1.42 1.54
CA ILE A 554 -28.07 2.44 2.28
C ILE A 554 -28.89 3.71 2.40
N THR A 555 -28.88 4.31 3.59
CA THR A 555 -29.58 5.56 3.88
C THR A 555 -28.71 6.78 3.55
N ASP A 556 -29.33 7.97 3.44
CA ASP A 556 -28.61 9.25 3.25
C ASP A 556 -27.64 9.58 4.40
N LYS A 557 -27.76 8.90 5.54
CA LYS A 557 -26.84 9.03 6.69
C LYS A 557 -25.67 8.02 6.65
N GLY A 558 -25.52 7.28 5.56
CA GLY A 558 -24.45 6.28 5.41
C GLY A 558 -24.69 4.97 6.17
N VAL A 559 -25.89 4.73 6.70
CA VAL A 559 -26.22 3.44 7.34
C VAL A 559 -26.62 2.43 6.27
N TYR A 560 -25.78 1.41 6.08
CA TYR A 560 -26.03 0.27 5.20
C TYR A 560 -26.64 -0.89 5.98
N THR A 561 -27.63 -1.55 5.39
CA THR A 561 -28.27 -2.78 5.88
C THR A 561 -28.14 -3.87 4.82
N ALA A 562 -27.50 -4.98 5.20
CA ALA A 562 -27.28 -6.14 4.36
C ALA A 562 -28.59 -6.91 4.04
N PRO A 563 -28.65 -7.64 2.92
CA PRO A 563 -29.72 -8.60 2.64
C PRO A 563 -29.89 -9.61 3.77
N THR A 564 -31.11 -10.05 4.01
CA THR A 564 -31.44 -11.13 4.95
C THR A 564 -30.99 -12.49 4.42
N LEU A 565 -30.90 -13.50 5.30
CA LEU A 565 -30.51 -14.86 4.91
C LEU A 565 -31.43 -15.45 3.84
N ALA A 566 -32.74 -15.12 3.87
CA ALA A 566 -33.70 -15.55 2.87
C ALA A 566 -33.47 -14.88 1.50
N GLU A 567 -33.06 -13.61 1.49
CA GLU A 567 -32.75 -12.86 0.27
C GLU A 567 -31.46 -13.30 -0.40
N LEU A 568 -30.54 -13.91 0.36
CA LEU A 568 -29.34 -14.52 -0.19
C LEU A 568 -29.62 -15.81 -0.98
N GLN A 569 -30.83 -16.39 -0.89
CA GLN A 569 -31.25 -17.56 -1.70
C GLN A 569 -30.21 -18.69 -1.72
N GLY A 570 -29.63 -19.02 -0.56
CA GLY A 570 -28.61 -20.07 -0.45
C GLY A 570 -27.22 -19.68 -0.94
N HIS A 571 -26.91 -18.40 -1.06
CA HIS A 571 -25.53 -17.91 -1.21
C HIS A 571 -24.87 -17.70 0.15
N ASP A 572 -23.71 -18.32 0.36
CA ASP A 572 -22.93 -18.21 1.60
C ASP A 572 -22.23 -16.86 1.79
N ALA A 573 -21.94 -16.20 0.67
CA ALA A 573 -21.36 -14.89 0.65
C ALA A 573 -21.89 -14.07 -0.51
N GLN A 574 -21.96 -12.76 -0.31
CA GLN A 574 -22.24 -11.77 -1.34
C GLN A 574 -21.38 -10.53 -1.08
N GLN A 575 -21.04 -9.77 -2.11
CA GLN A 575 -20.37 -8.49 -1.95
C GLN A 575 -21.26 -7.33 -2.40
N ALA A 576 -21.15 -6.21 -1.70
CA ALA A 576 -21.78 -4.96 -2.08
C ALA A 576 -20.74 -3.83 -2.15
N ILE A 577 -20.86 -2.98 -3.16
CA ILE A 577 -20.07 -1.77 -3.35
C ILE A 577 -20.87 -0.61 -2.77
N ILE A 578 -20.31 0.04 -1.76
CA ILE A 578 -20.85 1.28 -1.19
C ILE A 578 -20.08 2.45 -1.76
N THR A 579 -20.78 3.43 -2.33
CA THR A 579 -20.18 4.61 -2.94
C THR A 579 -20.75 5.89 -2.32
N ALA A 580 -19.87 6.77 -1.86
CA ALA A 580 -20.16 8.14 -1.46
C ALA A 580 -19.68 9.09 -2.56
N SER A 581 -20.55 10.00 -3.02
CA SER A 581 -20.21 11.01 -4.03
C SER A 581 -20.60 12.40 -3.54
N GLY A 582 -19.75 13.40 -3.75
CA GLY A 582 -19.98 14.75 -3.24
C GLY A 582 -18.90 15.74 -3.66
N THR A 583 -18.80 16.85 -2.94
CA THR A 583 -17.77 17.88 -3.15
C THR A 583 -16.91 18.04 -1.91
N THR A 584 -15.59 18.17 -2.10
CA THR A 584 -14.63 18.41 -1.01
C THR A 584 -14.77 19.83 -0.43
N ALA A 585 -14.07 20.12 0.67
CA ALA A 585 -14.01 21.46 1.25
C ALA A 585 -13.52 22.55 0.27
N ARG A 586 -12.77 22.17 -0.78
CA ARG A 586 -12.30 23.06 -1.85
C ARG A 586 -13.23 23.13 -3.08
N GLY A 587 -14.41 22.52 -3.02
CA GLY A 587 -15.39 22.52 -4.10
C GLY A 587 -15.06 21.56 -5.27
N LEU A 588 -14.12 20.64 -5.10
CA LEU A 588 -13.78 19.63 -6.11
C LEU A 588 -14.76 18.46 -6.01
N ALA A 589 -15.25 17.96 -7.15
CA ALA A 589 -16.05 16.75 -7.18
C ALA A 589 -15.18 15.55 -6.79
N ALA A 590 -15.65 14.77 -5.80
CA ALA A 590 -14.98 13.58 -5.32
C ALA A 590 -15.97 12.44 -5.10
N SER A 591 -15.47 11.22 -5.27
CA SER A 591 -16.21 10.00 -4.96
C SER A 591 -15.28 9.01 -4.28
N SER A 592 -15.79 8.30 -3.29
CA SER A 592 -15.08 7.24 -2.59
C SER A 592 -15.94 6.00 -2.56
N SER A 593 -15.33 4.82 -2.59
CA SER A 593 -16.06 3.55 -2.58
C SER A 593 -15.37 2.52 -1.69
N THR A 594 -16.18 1.69 -1.05
CA THR A 594 -15.73 0.56 -0.22
C THR A 594 -16.50 -0.72 -0.57
N LEU A 595 -15.94 -1.86 -0.19
CA LEU A 595 -16.54 -3.18 -0.34
C LEU A 595 -17.05 -3.68 1.00
N VAL A 596 -18.26 -4.22 0.97
CA VAL A 596 -18.90 -4.90 2.10
C VAL A 596 -19.09 -6.35 1.74
N SER A 597 -18.45 -7.25 2.49
CA SER A 597 -18.67 -8.68 2.38
C SER A 597 -19.81 -9.08 3.31
N ILE A 598 -20.84 -9.72 2.78
CA ILE A 598 -21.94 -10.29 3.54
C ILE A 598 -21.66 -11.78 3.63
N VAL A 599 -21.52 -12.34 4.83
CA VAL A 599 -21.17 -13.75 5.05
C VAL A 599 -22.14 -14.40 6.02
N SER A 600 -22.68 -15.57 5.66
CA SER A 600 -23.60 -16.34 6.51
C SER A 600 -22.93 -16.91 7.76
N GLN A 601 -21.61 -17.13 7.70
CA GLN A 601 -20.79 -17.67 8.79
C GLN A 601 -19.59 -16.75 9.05
N THR A 602 -19.44 -16.28 10.30
CA THR A 602 -18.35 -15.39 10.72
C THR A 602 -17.04 -16.13 11.06
N VAL A 603 -17.14 -17.44 11.30
CA VAL A 603 -16.00 -18.35 11.44
C VAL A 603 -15.89 -19.14 10.16
N SER A 604 -14.82 -18.93 9.40
CA SER A 604 -14.50 -19.76 8.24
C SER A 604 -13.87 -21.06 8.71
N LEU A 605 -14.15 -22.16 8.01
CA LEU A 605 -13.52 -23.46 8.26
C LEU A 605 -13.22 -24.12 6.93
N ASN A 606 -12.01 -24.65 6.79
CA ASN A 606 -11.53 -25.25 5.54
C ASN A 606 -10.68 -26.50 5.83
N PRO A 607 -11.00 -27.65 5.22
CA PRO A 607 -12.22 -27.97 4.48
C PRO A 607 -13.47 -28.03 5.39
N ILE A 608 -14.68 -28.00 4.82
CA ILE A 608 -15.95 -28.19 5.56
C ILE A 608 -16.41 -29.65 5.57
N PHE A 609 -15.86 -30.47 4.68
CA PHE A 609 -16.10 -31.91 4.64
C PHE A 609 -14.82 -32.63 4.24
N SER A 610 -14.51 -33.76 4.87
CA SER A 610 -13.44 -34.65 4.43
C SER A 610 -13.73 -36.12 4.71
N VAL A 611 -13.15 -37.00 3.91
CA VAL A 611 -13.21 -38.46 4.10
C VAL A 611 -11.89 -38.96 4.66
N ALA A 612 -11.95 -39.80 5.68
CA ALA A 612 -10.77 -40.35 6.35
C ALA A 612 -10.80 -41.88 6.40
N GLY A 613 -9.63 -42.50 6.35
CA GLY A 613 -9.44 -43.88 6.78
C GLY A 613 -9.19 -43.95 8.29
N PRO A 614 -9.29 -45.14 8.91
CA PRO A 614 -8.95 -45.31 10.32
C PRO A 614 -7.51 -44.87 10.60
N SER A 615 -7.31 -44.16 11.71
CA SER A 615 -5.99 -43.63 12.13
C SER A 615 -5.30 -42.66 11.16
N SER A 616 -5.97 -42.23 10.09
CA SER A 616 -5.45 -41.19 9.20
C SER A 616 -5.53 -39.80 9.83
N THR A 617 -4.72 -38.88 9.31
CA THR A 617 -4.70 -37.49 9.77
C THR A 617 -5.16 -36.55 8.66
N LEU A 618 -5.85 -35.48 9.05
CA LEU A 618 -6.34 -34.42 8.17
C LEU A 618 -6.01 -33.07 8.79
N GLN A 619 -5.68 -32.09 7.96
CA GLN A 619 -5.42 -30.72 8.41
C GLN A 619 -6.64 -29.86 8.16
N PHE A 620 -6.99 -29.04 9.15
CA PHE A 620 -8.04 -28.04 9.06
C PHE A 620 -7.48 -26.67 9.42
N THR A 621 -7.97 -25.66 8.71
CA THR A 621 -7.70 -24.24 8.98
C THR A 621 -9.01 -23.52 9.24
N ALA A 622 -8.99 -22.56 10.16
CA ALA A 622 -10.13 -21.72 10.47
C ALA A 622 -9.67 -20.29 10.68
N GLY A 623 -10.58 -19.34 10.45
CA GLY A 623 -10.29 -17.94 10.70
C GLY A 623 -11.54 -17.15 11.05
N THR A 624 -11.31 -15.92 11.49
CA THR A 624 -12.36 -14.93 11.73
C THR A 624 -11.91 -13.59 11.13
N VAL A 625 -12.87 -12.70 10.93
CA VAL A 625 -12.66 -11.37 10.34
C VAL A 625 -11.58 -10.55 11.06
N ASP A 626 -11.50 -10.65 12.38
CA ASP A 626 -10.64 -9.80 13.23
C ASP A 626 -9.55 -10.62 13.96
N ASP A 627 -9.13 -11.75 13.40
CA ASP A 627 -8.12 -12.66 13.98
C ASP A 627 -8.40 -13.06 15.44
N ARG A 628 -9.69 -13.15 15.80
CA ARG A 628 -10.14 -13.51 17.15
C ARG A 628 -9.69 -14.93 17.50
N PRO A 629 -9.37 -15.18 18.78
CA PRO A 629 -8.87 -16.48 19.20
C PRO A 629 -9.92 -17.58 18.97
N LEU A 630 -9.48 -18.68 18.37
CA LEU A 630 -10.33 -19.82 18.02
C LEU A 630 -10.05 -21.03 18.91
N LYS A 631 -11.11 -21.74 19.26
CA LYS A 631 -11.09 -23.01 20.00
C LYS A 631 -11.69 -24.13 19.17
N TRP A 632 -11.00 -25.26 19.12
CA TRP A 632 -11.38 -26.45 18.37
C TRP A 632 -11.89 -27.54 19.30
N THR A 633 -13.02 -28.16 18.95
CA THR A 633 -13.64 -29.23 19.73
C THR A 633 -14.25 -30.29 18.81
N LEU A 634 -14.27 -31.54 19.27
CA LEU A 634 -15.09 -32.58 18.67
C LEU A 634 -16.44 -32.59 19.37
N LYS A 635 -17.53 -32.60 18.60
CA LYS A 635 -18.88 -32.70 19.15
C LYS A 635 -19.12 -34.06 19.81
N ASN A 636 -18.53 -35.11 19.23
CA ASN A 636 -18.67 -36.50 19.66
C ASN A 636 -17.31 -37.12 20.07
N PRO A 637 -16.64 -36.64 21.14
CA PRO A 637 -15.30 -37.09 21.51
C PRO A 637 -15.25 -38.59 21.90
N ALA A 638 -16.39 -39.18 22.26
CA ALA A 638 -16.51 -40.60 22.58
C ALA A 638 -16.21 -41.53 21.39
N LEU A 639 -16.23 -41.02 20.15
CA LEU A 639 -15.90 -41.78 18.95
C LEU A 639 -14.39 -42.05 18.79
N GLY A 640 -13.55 -41.38 19.59
CA GLY A 640 -12.11 -41.66 19.68
C GLY A 640 -11.22 -40.85 18.74
N GLY A 641 -11.79 -39.92 17.96
CA GLY A 641 -11.03 -38.91 17.22
C GLY A 641 -10.26 -37.96 18.13
N LYS A 642 -9.24 -37.29 17.58
CA LYS A 642 -8.41 -36.31 18.31
C LYS A 642 -8.14 -35.07 17.48
N LEU A 643 -7.99 -33.92 18.15
CA LEU A 643 -7.61 -32.64 17.54
C LEU A 643 -6.39 -32.08 18.28
N GLU A 644 -5.34 -31.70 17.55
CA GLU A 644 -4.13 -31.10 18.11
C GLU A 644 -3.51 -30.08 17.13
N PRO A 645 -3.23 -28.83 17.55
CA PRO A 645 -3.62 -28.20 18.82
C PRO A 645 -5.13 -27.92 18.89
N THR A 646 -5.68 -27.68 20.09
CA THR A 646 -7.11 -27.35 20.29
C THR A 646 -7.40 -25.84 20.23
N THR A 647 -6.39 -25.03 19.90
CA THR A 647 -6.44 -23.57 19.81
C THR A 647 -5.58 -23.07 18.66
N GLY A 648 -5.93 -21.93 18.08
CA GLY A 648 -5.19 -21.33 16.96
C GLY A 648 -5.94 -21.42 15.63
N LEU A 649 -5.30 -20.99 14.55
CA LEU A 649 -5.92 -20.92 13.21
C LEU A 649 -5.87 -22.26 12.45
N SER A 650 -5.24 -23.28 13.00
CA SER A 650 -5.13 -24.61 12.39
C SER A 650 -5.14 -25.71 13.44
N SER A 651 -5.72 -26.85 13.10
CA SER A 651 -5.70 -28.05 13.92
C SER A 651 -5.55 -29.31 13.05
N THR A 652 -4.79 -30.28 13.55
CA THR A 652 -4.69 -31.61 12.93
C THR A 652 -5.72 -32.53 13.57
N TYR A 653 -6.65 -33.02 12.77
CA TYR A 653 -7.56 -34.10 13.14
C TYR A 653 -6.88 -35.46 12.94
N THR A 654 -7.02 -36.36 13.90
CA THR A 654 -6.64 -37.77 13.80
C THR A 654 -7.87 -38.64 13.96
N ALA A 655 -8.18 -39.44 12.94
CA ALA A 655 -9.31 -40.36 12.94
C ALA A 655 -9.14 -41.46 14.00
N PRO A 656 -10.24 -41.97 14.57
CA PRO A 656 -10.17 -43.10 15.49
C PRO A 656 -9.53 -44.34 14.85
N ALA A 657 -9.01 -45.24 15.68
CA ALA A 657 -8.58 -46.56 15.23
C ALA A 657 -9.76 -47.36 14.68
N GLN A 658 -9.45 -48.34 13.83
CA GLN A 658 -10.45 -49.17 13.16
C GLN A 658 -11.38 -49.84 14.18
N GLN A 659 -12.69 -49.66 14.00
CA GLN A 659 -13.72 -50.24 14.87
C GLN A 659 -14.19 -51.60 14.33
N PRO A 660 -14.60 -52.55 15.19
CA PRO A 660 -15.06 -53.86 14.74
C PRO A 660 -16.44 -53.81 14.04
N THR A 661 -17.28 -52.84 14.43
CA THR A 661 -18.65 -52.64 13.94
C THR A 661 -18.82 -51.25 13.32
N GLY A 662 -19.85 -51.09 12.48
CA GLY A 662 -20.10 -49.84 11.75
C GLY A 662 -19.26 -49.72 10.47
N MET A 663 -19.89 -49.27 9.39
CA MET A 663 -19.22 -48.95 8.13
C MET A 663 -18.72 -47.51 8.10
N PHE A 664 -19.60 -46.59 8.49
CA PHE A 664 -19.36 -45.15 8.48
C PHE A 664 -19.39 -44.64 9.92
N ILE A 665 -18.40 -43.83 10.27
CA ILE A 665 -18.39 -43.05 11.51
C ILE A 665 -18.36 -41.58 11.05
N LEU A 666 -19.20 -40.75 11.66
CA LEU A 666 -19.25 -39.32 11.38
C LEU A 666 -18.76 -38.56 12.62
N ASP A 667 -17.58 -37.96 12.51
CA ASP A 667 -17.09 -37.01 13.49
C ASP A 667 -17.42 -35.60 13.02
N GLU A 668 -17.87 -34.75 13.95
CA GLU A 668 -18.14 -33.34 13.69
C GLU A 668 -17.13 -32.50 14.48
N ILE A 669 -16.36 -31.70 13.75
CA ILE A 669 -15.44 -30.69 14.27
C ILE A 669 -16.21 -29.39 14.40
N GLN A 670 -16.14 -28.79 15.59
CA GLN A 670 -16.69 -27.46 15.86
C GLN A 670 -15.56 -26.50 16.25
N VAL A 671 -15.51 -25.36 15.57
CA VAL A 671 -14.64 -24.24 15.89
C VAL A 671 -15.48 -23.12 16.46
N THR A 672 -15.06 -22.52 17.57
CA THR A 672 -15.81 -21.46 18.24
C THR A 672 -14.89 -20.31 18.60
N ASP A 673 -15.35 -19.08 18.34
CA ASP A 673 -14.65 -17.86 18.73
C ASP A 673 -15.03 -17.41 20.15
N ASP A 674 -14.42 -16.32 20.62
CA ASP A 674 -14.64 -15.74 21.94
C ASP A 674 -16.02 -15.07 22.15
N GLN A 675 -16.79 -14.89 21.07
CA GLN A 675 -18.15 -14.35 21.08
C GLN A 675 -19.22 -15.44 20.93
N GLY A 676 -18.81 -16.70 20.79
CA GLY A 676 -19.70 -17.85 20.64
C GLY A 676 -20.18 -18.09 19.20
N ASN A 677 -19.60 -17.43 18.20
CA ASN A 677 -19.87 -17.80 16.80
C ASN A 677 -19.16 -19.12 16.49
N MET A 678 -19.77 -19.93 15.61
CA MET A 678 -19.33 -21.30 15.36
C MET A 678 -19.16 -21.58 13.86
N GLY A 679 -18.14 -22.39 13.55
CA GLY A 679 -17.97 -23.08 12.26
C GLY A 679 -17.97 -24.59 12.47
N HIS A 680 -18.47 -25.34 11.48
CA HIS A 680 -18.63 -26.80 11.55
C HIS A 680 -17.99 -27.48 10.34
N ALA A 681 -17.33 -28.62 10.58
CA ALA A 681 -16.87 -29.53 9.53
C ALA A 681 -17.19 -30.97 9.88
N ASP A 682 -17.54 -31.76 8.86
CA ASP A 682 -17.79 -33.18 9.00
C ASP A 682 -16.62 -34.01 8.48
N VAL A 683 -16.22 -35.03 9.25
CA VAL A 683 -15.27 -36.05 8.82
C VAL A 683 -15.98 -37.39 8.74
N LEU A 684 -16.13 -37.91 7.52
CA LEU A 684 -16.66 -39.24 7.27
C LEU A 684 -15.53 -40.27 7.30
N ILE A 685 -15.46 -41.04 8.38
CA ILE A 685 -14.49 -42.14 8.50
C ILE A 685 -15.08 -43.40 7.87
N ILE A 686 -14.38 -43.93 6.87
CA ILE A 686 -14.72 -45.18 6.18
C ILE A 686 -13.97 -46.32 6.89
N ASN A 687 -14.69 -47.06 7.72
CA ASN A 687 -14.11 -48.04 8.63
C ASN A 687 -13.81 -49.41 7.96
N LYS A 688 -14.49 -49.72 6.85
CA LYS A 688 -14.33 -50.96 6.06
C LYS A 688 -14.26 -50.64 4.57
N ILE A 689 -13.96 -51.65 3.74
CA ILE A 689 -13.85 -51.49 2.29
C ILE A 689 -15.25 -51.26 1.69
N LEU A 690 -15.36 -50.28 0.78
CA LEU A 690 -16.58 -50.01 0.03
C LEU A 690 -16.93 -51.18 -0.91
N GLY A 691 -18.22 -51.43 -1.10
CA GLY A 691 -18.71 -52.52 -1.95
C GLY A 691 -19.32 -52.06 -3.29
N GLY A 692 -19.26 -50.76 -3.56
CA GLY A 692 -19.78 -50.12 -4.76
C GLY A 692 -19.69 -48.59 -4.68
N GLN A 693 -19.97 -47.92 -5.78
CA GLN A 693 -20.00 -46.47 -5.92
C GLN A 693 -21.46 -45.98 -5.97
N VAL A 694 -21.74 -44.80 -5.40
CA VAL A 694 -23.03 -44.14 -5.61
C VAL A 694 -22.86 -43.12 -6.74
N GLU A 695 -23.53 -43.36 -7.86
CA GLU A 695 -23.68 -42.38 -8.93
C GLU A 695 -24.79 -41.39 -8.59
N VAL A 696 -24.59 -40.14 -9.02
CA VAL A 696 -25.51 -39.02 -8.79
C VAL A 696 -25.94 -38.48 -10.15
N ASP A 697 -27.24 -38.51 -10.40
CA ASP A 697 -27.88 -37.88 -11.55
C ASP A 697 -28.56 -36.58 -11.10
N LEU A 698 -28.06 -35.47 -11.64
CA LEU A 698 -28.46 -34.09 -11.31
C LEU A 698 -29.41 -33.48 -12.36
N THR A 699 -30.03 -34.29 -13.20
CA THR A 699 -30.96 -33.79 -14.25
C THR A 699 -32.10 -32.94 -13.67
N ASP A 700 -32.55 -33.22 -12.44
CA ASP A 700 -33.62 -32.50 -11.74
C ASP A 700 -33.10 -31.55 -10.62
N ALA A 701 -31.82 -31.18 -10.67
CA ALA A 701 -31.17 -30.34 -9.65
C ALA A 701 -31.80 -28.94 -9.55
N ALA A 702 -32.33 -28.40 -10.66
CA ALA A 702 -33.04 -27.12 -10.66
C ALA A 702 -34.31 -27.13 -9.77
N ASN A 703 -34.89 -28.31 -9.52
CA ASN A 703 -36.02 -28.49 -8.60
C ASN A 703 -35.58 -29.04 -7.23
N GLY A 704 -34.27 -28.95 -6.91
CA GLY A 704 -33.70 -29.40 -5.64
C GLY A 704 -33.68 -30.92 -5.49
N LYS A 705 -33.52 -31.67 -6.59
CA LYS A 705 -33.54 -33.14 -6.57
C LYS A 705 -32.33 -33.77 -7.24
N ALA A 706 -31.90 -34.90 -6.69
CA ALA A 706 -30.84 -35.74 -7.25
C ALA A 706 -31.24 -37.21 -7.19
N GLN A 707 -31.13 -37.92 -8.30
CA GLN A 707 -31.38 -39.37 -8.34
C GLN A 707 -30.06 -40.11 -8.06
N LEU A 708 -30.07 -40.93 -7.02
CA LEU A 708 -28.93 -41.74 -6.60
C LEU A 708 -29.05 -43.17 -7.12
N ARG A 709 -27.93 -43.75 -7.55
CA ARG A 709 -27.85 -45.16 -7.98
C ARG A 709 -26.63 -45.84 -7.39
N PHE A 710 -26.82 -46.99 -6.74
CA PHE A 710 -25.71 -47.77 -6.24
C PHE A 710 -25.19 -48.71 -7.34
N MET A 711 -23.97 -48.46 -7.78
CA MET A 711 -23.26 -49.19 -8.82
C MET A 711 -22.30 -50.18 -8.18
N LYS A 712 -22.44 -51.46 -8.54
CA LYS A 712 -21.56 -52.52 -8.08
C LYS A 712 -20.73 -53.04 -9.25
N GLU A 713 -19.44 -53.23 -9.01
CA GLU A 713 -18.53 -53.80 -10.00
C GLU A 713 -18.77 -55.31 -10.15
N TYR A 714 -18.85 -55.77 -11.39
CA TYR A 714 -18.93 -57.18 -11.80
C TYR A 714 -17.89 -57.44 -12.90
N ASP A 715 -17.68 -58.71 -13.27
CA ASP A 715 -16.67 -59.10 -14.28
C ASP A 715 -16.87 -58.43 -15.65
N ASP A 716 -18.10 -58.00 -15.97
CA ASP A 716 -18.44 -57.32 -17.21
C ASP A 716 -18.69 -55.80 -17.05
N GLY A 717 -18.30 -55.25 -15.89
CA GLY A 717 -18.35 -53.83 -15.56
C GLY A 717 -19.36 -53.45 -14.47
N PRO A 718 -19.48 -52.14 -14.16
CA PRO A 718 -20.37 -51.65 -13.13
C PRO A 718 -21.85 -51.75 -13.55
N ARG A 719 -22.70 -52.26 -12.66
CA ARG A 719 -24.16 -52.37 -12.87
C ARG A 719 -24.95 -51.73 -11.73
N PRO A 720 -26.08 -51.07 -12.03
CA PRO A 720 -26.96 -50.52 -10.99
C PRO A 720 -27.70 -51.65 -10.27
N ILE A 721 -27.71 -51.60 -8.94
CA ILE A 721 -28.53 -52.49 -8.12
C ILE A 721 -29.97 -51.95 -8.05
N PRO A 722 -31.01 -52.80 -8.21
CA PRO A 722 -32.41 -52.38 -8.10
C PRO A 722 -32.72 -51.75 -6.74
N SER A 723 -33.46 -50.64 -6.75
CA SER A 723 -33.73 -49.83 -5.55
C SER A 723 -34.42 -50.58 -4.42
N GLU A 724 -35.24 -51.58 -4.73
CA GLU A 724 -35.95 -52.42 -3.78
C GLU A 724 -35.03 -53.32 -2.94
N LEU A 725 -33.77 -53.49 -3.36
CA LEU A 725 -32.73 -54.22 -2.64
C LEU A 725 -31.81 -53.29 -1.83
N LEU A 726 -32.02 -51.98 -1.91
CA LEU A 726 -31.16 -50.97 -1.31
C LEU A 726 -31.81 -50.35 -0.08
N VAL A 727 -30.98 -49.99 0.88
CA VAL A 727 -31.36 -49.16 2.01
C VAL A 727 -30.58 -47.85 1.92
N TRP A 728 -31.30 -46.77 1.61
CA TRP A 728 -30.76 -45.41 1.55
C TRP A 728 -30.92 -44.72 2.91
N THR A 729 -29.87 -44.06 3.36
CA THR A 729 -29.86 -43.31 4.62
C THR A 729 -29.21 -41.96 4.42
N LEU A 730 -29.94 -40.88 4.73
CA LEU A 730 -29.35 -39.57 4.94
C LEU A 730 -28.59 -39.60 6.28
N LEU A 731 -27.27 -39.63 6.22
CA LEU A 731 -26.40 -39.75 7.39
C LEU A 731 -26.20 -38.39 8.08
N SER A 732 -26.04 -37.32 7.30
CA SER A 732 -25.88 -35.94 7.77
C SER A 732 -26.39 -34.95 6.72
N GLY A 733 -26.60 -33.71 7.13
CA GLY A 733 -27.12 -32.62 6.29
C GLY A 733 -28.63 -32.52 6.27
N THR A 734 -29.13 -31.58 5.47
CA THR A 734 -30.56 -31.27 5.35
C THR A 734 -31.21 -32.01 4.19
N GLY A 735 -32.55 -32.07 4.16
CA GLY A 735 -33.32 -32.74 3.12
C GLY A 735 -33.78 -34.14 3.50
N SER A 736 -34.06 -34.96 2.49
CA SER A 736 -34.49 -36.35 2.67
C SER A 736 -34.11 -37.22 1.46
N VAL A 737 -33.93 -38.52 1.69
CA VAL A 737 -33.76 -39.51 0.61
C VAL A 737 -34.84 -40.57 0.75
N ASP A 738 -35.52 -40.89 -0.35
CA ASP A 738 -36.55 -41.92 -0.36
C ASP A 738 -35.99 -43.33 -0.64
N ALA A 739 -36.84 -44.35 -0.53
CA ALA A 739 -36.46 -45.74 -0.78
C ALA A 739 -36.04 -46.01 -2.24
N LYS A 740 -36.34 -45.12 -3.18
CA LYS A 740 -35.94 -45.21 -4.59
C LYS A 740 -34.62 -44.48 -4.86
N GLY A 741 -33.98 -43.93 -3.83
CA GLY A 741 -32.75 -43.16 -3.96
C GLY A 741 -32.96 -41.76 -4.51
N MET A 742 -34.18 -41.21 -4.47
CA MET A 742 -34.41 -39.80 -4.80
C MET A 742 -34.09 -38.94 -3.59
N TYR A 743 -33.02 -38.14 -3.67
CA TYR A 743 -32.75 -37.08 -2.71
C TYR A 743 -33.54 -35.82 -3.05
N THR A 744 -34.13 -35.18 -2.04
CA THR A 744 -34.86 -33.90 -2.15
C THR A 744 -34.37 -32.93 -1.08
N GLU A 745 -33.96 -31.75 -1.52
CA GLU A 745 -33.55 -30.63 -0.67
C GLU A 745 -34.71 -30.03 0.15
N PRO A 746 -34.44 -29.37 1.28
CA PRO A 746 -35.44 -28.55 1.96
C PRO A 746 -35.92 -27.39 1.06
N GLN A 747 -37.14 -26.90 1.28
CA GLN A 747 -37.68 -25.75 0.52
C GLN A 747 -36.88 -24.47 0.74
N GLU A 748 -36.34 -24.29 1.95
CA GLU A 748 -35.35 -23.24 2.22
C GLU A 748 -34.01 -23.70 1.64
N GLN A 749 -33.50 -22.97 0.65
CA GLN A 749 -32.20 -23.26 0.03
C GLN A 749 -31.07 -22.98 1.02
N LEU A 750 -30.76 -23.99 1.83
CA LEU A 750 -29.69 -23.96 2.82
C LEU A 750 -28.37 -24.40 2.19
N THR A 751 -27.31 -23.75 2.63
CA THR A 751 -25.95 -24.05 2.21
C THR A 751 -25.35 -25.19 3.03
N GLY A 752 -24.34 -25.86 2.47
CA GLY A 752 -23.66 -26.98 3.09
C GLY A 752 -23.62 -28.20 2.17
N PHE A 753 -23.84 -29.39 2.73
CA PHE A 753 -23.88 -30.64 1.98
C PHE A 753 -24.77 -31.66 2.69
N ALA A 754 -25.24 -32.65 1.93
CA ALA A 754 -25.90 -33.84 2.46
C ALA A 754 -25.02 -35.08 2.25
N ILE A 755 -24.82 -35.87 3.30
CA ILE A 755 -24.10 -37.15 3.22
C ILE A 755 -25.14 -38.26 3.12
N VAL A 756 -25.17 -38.95 1.99
CA VAL A 756 -26.09 -40.08 1.78
C VAL A 756 -25.29 -41.37 1.69
N THR A 757 -25.71 -42.37 2.45
CA THR A 757 -25.13 -43.72 2.44
C THR A 757 -26.12 -44.73 1.89
N CYS A 758 -25.59 -45.77 1.28
CA CYS A 758 -26.35 -46.88 0.73
C CYS A 758 -25.83 -48.19 1.31
N ALA A 759 -26.75 -49.06 1.72
CA ALA A 759 -26.46 -50.44 2.11
C ALA A 759 -27.20 -51.41 1.18
N TYR A 760 -26.47 -52.37 0.62
CA TYR A 760 -27.01 -53.49 -0.15
C TYR A 760 -26.78 -54.79 0.63
N PRO A 761 -27.74 -55.21 1.46
CA PRO A 761 -27.68 -56.48 2.19
C PRO A 761 -28.02 -57.64 1.24
N ARG A 762 -27.21 -58.70 1.30
CA ARG A 762 -27.38 -59.91 0.50
C ARG A 762 -27.09 -61.14 1.34
N GLU A 763 -28.06 -62.06 1.38
CA GLU A 763 -27.83 -63.43 1.85
C GLU A 763 -26.87 -64.15 0.87
N GLU A 764 -25.79 -64.72 1.40
CA GLU A 764 -24.82 -65.46 0.56
C GLU A 764 -25.46 -66.73 -0.04
N TYR A 765 -26.42 -67.32 0.67
CA TYR A 765 -27.30 -68.41 0.28
C TYR A 765 -28.55 -68.34 1.17
N GLU A 766 -29.64 -69.02 0.79
CA GLU A 766 -30.91 -68.99 1.53
C GLU A 766 -30.70 -69.39 3.01
N GLY A 767 -30.99 -68.46 3.93
CA GLY A 767 -30.78 -68.65 5.37
C GLY A 767 -29.33 -68.54 5.86
N GLY A 768 -28.41 -68.08 5.00
CA GLY A 768 -27.01 -67.85 5.31
C GLY A 768 -26.72 -66.48 5.97
N PRO A 769 -25.44 -66.18 6.26
CA PRO A 769 -25.05 -64.87 6.77
C PRO A 769 -25.36 -63.77 5.74
N VAL A 770 -25.80 -62.61 6.23
CA VAL A 770 -26.05 -61.43 5.40
C VAL A 770 -24.75 -60.65 5.25
N SER A 771 -24.19 -60.67 4.04
CA SER A 771 -23.11 -59.76 3.64
C SER A 771 -23.72 -58.43 3.23
N THR A 772 -23.11 -57.29 3.58
CA THR A 772 -23.62 -55.97 3.17
C THR A 772 -22.54 -55.20 2.43
N SER A 773 -22.84 -54.82 1.18
CA SER A 773 -22.02 -53.88 0.41
C SER A 773 -22.47 -52.46 0.72
N TYR A 774 -21.52 -51.55 0.90
CA TYR A 774 -21.82 -50.16 1.23
C TYR A 774 -21.25 -49.20 0.20
N GLY A 775 -21.95 -48.08 0.02
CA GLY A 775 -21.50 -46.92 -0.75
C GLY A 775 -21.93 -45.63 -0.07
N TYR A 776 -21.34 -44.53 -0.50
CA TYR A 776 -21.75 -43.19 -0.06
C TYR A 776 -21.62 -42.20 -1.20
N THR A 777 -22.31 -41.08 -1.06
CA THR A 777 -22.11 -39.87 -1.84
C THR A 777 -22.31 -38.65 -0.96
N VAL A 778 -21.81 -37.50 -1.41
CA VAL A 778 -22.01 -36.22 -0.77
C VAL A 778 -22.60 -35.28 -1.79
N LEU A 779 -23.66 -34.58 -1.44
CA LEU A 779 -24.36 -33.65 -2.32
C LEU A 779 -24.12 -32.23 -1.80
N PRO A 780 -23.28 -31.42 -2.46
CA PRO A 780 -23.16 -30.01 -2.13
C PRO A 780 -24.50 -29.30 -2.36
N LEU A 781 -24.94 -28.49 -1.39
CA LEU A 781 -26.20 -27.76 -1.46
C LEU A 781 -25.95 -26.24 -1.54
N PRO A 782 -26.86 -25.49 -2.19
CA PRO A 782 -28.01 -25.98 -2.97
C PRO A 782 -27.60 -26.60 -4.31
N LEU A 783 -28.31 -27.65 -4.75
CA LEU A 783 -28.07 -28.40 -5.98
C LEU A 783 -28.20 -27.52 -7.23
N SER A 784 -29.11 -26.55 -7.20
CA SER A 784 -29.36 -25.63 -8.31
C SER A 784 -28.31 -24.52 -8.45
N GLN A 785 -27.48 -24.28 -7.45
CA GLN A 785 -26.60 -23.10 -7.40
C GLN A 785 -25.40 -23.21 -8.35
N TYR A 786 -25.00 -24.43 -8.69
CA TYR A 786 -23.79 -24.66 -9.48
C TYR A 786 -24.18 -25.34 -10.81
N PRO A 787 -24.23 -24.58 -11.92
CA PRO A 787 -24.84 -25.03 -13.18
C PRO A 787 -24.21 -26.29 -13.76
N ASP A 788 -22.94 -26.54 -13.45
CA ASP A 788 -22.19 -27.70 -13.94
C ASP A 788 -21.82 -28.70 -12.83
N MET A 789 -22.52 -28.73 -11.69
CA MET A 789 -22.18 -29.59 -10.55
C MET A 789 -22.03 -31.09 -10.93
N ALA A 790 -22.69 -31.54 -12.00
CA ALA A 790 -22.54 -32.89 -12.55
C ALA A 790 -21.07 -33.29 -12.79
N ARG A 791 -20.18 -32.35 -13.15
CA ARG A 791 -18.75 -32.64 -13.35
C ARG A 791 -18.05 -33.14 -12.08
N ALA A 792 -18.55 -32.77 -10.90
CA ALA A 792 -18.01 -33.23 -9.62
C ALA A 792 -18.26 -34.72 -9.40
N PHE A 793 -19.23 -35.32 -10.12
CA PHE A 793 -19.62 -36.72 -9.99
C PHE A 793 -19.14 -37.59 -11.16
N GLN A 794 -18.68 -37.00 -12.26
CA GLN A 794 -18.16 -37.68 -13.47
C GLN A 794 -16.70 -38.16 -13.38
#